data_AF-A0A1Y3MWZ2-F1
#
_entry.id   AF-A0A1Y3MWZ2-F1
#
_cell.length_a   1.000
_cell.length_b   1.000
_cell.length_c   1.000
_cell.angle_alpha   90.00
_cell.angle_beta   90.00
_cell.angle_gamma   90.00
#
_symmetry.space_group_name_H-M   'P 1'
#
loop_
_entity.id
_entity.type
_entity.pdbx_description
1 polymer ?
#
loop_
_entity_poly.entity_id
_entity_poly.type
_entity_poly.pdbx_seq_one_letter_code
_entity_poly.pdbx_strand_id
1 'polypeptide(L)'
;EGEIYIGGAGVGQGYINRKELTTEKFIKSPFTNDTIFSNNIYNTGDIGKWNEEGEIIYIGRNDFQVKINGQRFELSEIENTIKLYPDIDYVVVTHTKDTIKNNQYLICYYKTTKENKNENSIEDEIKKFASSKLPSYMVPYFYYKLEELPLLPSGKLNRKALPEIDISEISKKNYVSPETETVKLVYSMTAIKLVSHIKNHYNIKLEIKDILSHSSVQEISNYIDKIIKSNINNSKNEIIKKNEKEQFLLTSQQLGIYIDFIQNKDTTTYNIPVSMTLNDDINIERLEYSIQIMFKRNKILKSKYYMDDTRMNNNKINNKIYNNIYGIIDENAQLNIEHFSSNKINSFVRPFNLEVAPLIRVAIVDNSVLLLDIHHIIVDGTSISILIRQINDIYYGVEKTFTDEEVQYSDYAWFINEKKETTEYDEQFKFYKEMFSTMEYEPPEIPMKINSNINSKGHVALYQKLIDEDLNKKIDDYIKKSKLSKTSFFFSIYVYVLSKYSNQTNIYTSVVSNNRNRLQCEKMIGMFVTTKPLLINVPSNDSFNKFINDNMKTLLTIYDNEYESLAGITEKLKLKKLNNCFVYQPENIHSSNIDNSIFKINEDNTTYSIFENNESSTLSKFDFSFNIEEKKSNYLITLEYNSGIYDSNTIEMFVKNFEEVIRNMDYFENHVNNIEYISTDEKNKILYKFNNNKFEYEKIKCYHTEFDKLAHENPDKIALVFNEKEISYRELNEMSNSLAHYLRMEGVNRNNIIPIICERSYLYVVGTLAIMKSGGAFLPIDPEFPIDRIVYMINESSSKLVLTYTEDIEILNNLKENKFQLYSLSEHDFTKNIQKIENINKSSDLSYVMFTSGTTGKPKGTMITHDNMITHCKYAQTINGNTDLYGNDIDCIISISKFTFDMSISDIYYALLRNSKVILCNEHEYNDPIEISKLIEKYNVKFIYCVPSRFKNYLALNEFLKSLKH
;
A
#
# COMPACT_ATOMS: atom_id res chain seq x y z
N GLU A 1 -12.68 2.74 27.75
CA GLU A 1 -13.02 3.88 28.62
C GLU A 1 -14.36 3.63 29.28
N GLY A 2 -14.57 4.05 30.52
CA GLY A 2 -15.82 3.84 31.24
C GLY A 2 -15.82 4.43 32.66
N GLU A 3 -16.96 4.34 33.33
CA GLU A 3 -17.09 4.74 34.73
C GLU A 3 -16.23 3.88 35.65
N ILE A 4 -15.57 4.51 36.62
CA ILE A 4 -14.73 3.83 37.61
C ILE A 4 -15.60 3.35 38.77
N TYR A 5 -15.55 2.05 39.03
CA TYR A 5 -16.17 1.41 40.19
C TYR A 5 -15.10 0.81 41.10
N ILE A 6 -15.21 1.06 42.40
CA ILE A 6 -14.28 0.50 43.40
C ILE A 6 -14.97 -0.68 44.10
N GLY A 7 -14.30 -1.84 44.11
CA GLY A 7 -14.74 -3.05 44.83
C GLY A 7 -13.74 -3.49 45.92
N GLY A 8 -14.15 -4.46 46.73
CA GLY A 8 -13.29 -5.09 47.74
C GLY A 8 -13.35 -4.45 49.13
N ALA A 9 -12.37 -4.77 49.99
CA ALA A 9 -12.38 -4.42 51.42
C ALA A 9 -12.40 -2.91 51.73
N GLY A 10 -12.03 -2.06 50.76
CA GLY A 10 -12.03 -0.60 50.91
C GLY A 10 -13.41 0.05 50.77
N VAL A 11 -14.45 -0.69 50.36
CA VAL A 11 -15.81 -0.17 50.18
C VAL A 11 -16.52 -0.04 51.54
N GLY A 12 -16.84 1.18 51.94
CA GLY A 12 -17.57 1.47 53.18
C GLY A 12 -19.05 1.04 53.17
N GLN A 13 -19.73 1.18 54.32
CA GLN A 13 -21.12 0.75 54.50
C GLN A 13 -22.17 1.71 53.90
N GLY A 14 -21.76 2.90 53.47
CA GLY A 14 -22.65 3.93 52.95
C GLY A 14 -22.49 5.30 53.61
N TYR A 15 -23.47 6.17 53.39
CA TYR A 15 -23.52 7.51 53.96
C TYR A 15 -24.39 7.57 55.22
N ILE A 16 -23.92 8.26 56.26
CA ILE A 16 -24.67 8.43 57.51
C ILE A 16 -26.00 9.18 57.25
N ASN A 17 -27.11 8.61 57.71
CA ASN A 17 -28.48 9.13 57.55
C ASN A 17 -28.93 9.43 56.10
N ARG A 18 -28.29 8.84 55.08
CA ARG A 18 -28.70 9.00 53.67
C ARG A 18 -28.85 7.65 52.97
N LYS A 19 -29.92 6.92 53.32
CA LYS A 19 -30.21 5.59 52.77
C LYS A 19 -30.39 5.58 51.25
N GLU A 20 -31.13 6.53 50.69
CA GLU A 20 -31.39 6.60 49.23
C GLU A 20 -30.09 6.78 48.44
N LEU A 21 -29.27 7.77 48.82
CA LEU A 21 -27.97 8.02 48.18
C LEU A 21 -26.98 6.87 48.38
N THR A 22 -27.08 6.16 49.50
CA THR A 22 -26.28 4.96 49.76
C THR A 22 -26.63 3.87 48.76
N THR A 23 -27.92 3.58 48.54
CA THR A 23 -28.36 2.58 47.56
C THR A 23 -28.01 2.97 46.13
N GLU A 24 -28.00 4.28 45.82
CA GLU A 24 -27.61 4.79 44.50
C GLU A 24 -26.10 4.62 44.23
N LYS A 25 -25.24 4.92 45.20
CA LYS A 25 -23.78 4.92 45.00
C LYS A 25 -23.08 3.63 45.40
N PHE A 26 -23.65 2.82 46.29
CA PHE A 26 -23.11 1.54 46.74
C PHE A 26 -23.98 0.41 46.21
N ILE A 27 -23.73 0.00 44.96
CA ILE A 27 -24.54 -0.97 44.22
C ILE A 27 -24.01 -2.39 44.40
N LYS A 28 -24.85 -3.40 44.21
CA LYS A 28 -24.40 -4.81 44.27
C LYS A 28 -23.47 -5.13 43.10
N SER A 29 -22.35 -5.78 43.39
CA SER A 29 -21.41 -6.28 42.38
C SER A 29 -22.05 -7.39 41.55
N PRO A 30 -22.06 -7.31 40.21
CA PRO A 30 -22.52 -8.40 39.35
C PRO A 30 -21.46 -9.50 39.14
N PHE A 31 -20.22 -9.29 39.60
CA PHE A 31 -19.07 -10.13 39.26
C PHE A 31 -18.62 -11.09 40.38
N THR A 32 -19.19 -10.99 41.58
CA THR A 32 -18.75 -11.75 42.76
C THR A 32 -19.92 -12.06 43.70
N ASN A 33 -20.00 -13.31 44.17
CA ASN A 33 -20.90 -13.79 45.24
C ASN A 33 -20.12 -14.15 46.51
N ASP A 34 -18.98 -13.49 46.72
CA ASP A 34 -17.98 -13.95 47.67
C ASP A 34 -18.36 -13.55 49.11
N THR A 35 -18.34 -14.49 50.05
CA THR A 35 -18.85 -14.29 51.42
C THR A 35 -17.87 -13.57 52.36
N ILE A 36 -16.68 -13.21 51.88
CA ILE A 36 -15.56 -12.73 52.71
C ILE A 36 -15.51 -11.18 52.79
N PHE A 37 -16.00 -10.47 51.76
CA PHE A 37 -16.00 -9.01 51.70
C PHE A 37 -17.38 -8.44 51.37
N SER A 38 -17.55 -7.12 51.48
CA SER A 38 -18.79 -6.44 51.07
C SER A 38 -19.10 -6.77 49.59
N ASN A 39 -20.30 -7.31 49.32
CA ASN A 39 -20.80 -7.59 47.97
C ASN A 39 -21.19 -6.31 47.20
N ASN A 40 -20.86 -5.12 47.72
CA ASN A 40 -21.15 -3.85 47.08
C ASN A 40 -19.90 -3.26 46.41
N ILE A 41 -20.10 -2.63 45.26
CA ILE A 41 -19.14 -1.75 44.60
C ILE A 41 -19.58 -0.29 44.76
N TYR A 42 -18.63 0.62 44.85
CA TYR A 42 -18.88 2.05 44.97
C TYR A 42 -18.70 2.74 43.61
N ASN A 43 -19.74 3.43 43.13
CA ASN A 43 -19.68 4.31 41.96
C ASN A 43 -19.01 5.63 42.36
N THR A 44 -17.83 5.90 41.80
CA THR A 44 -17.07 7.10 42.18
C THR A 44 -17.58 8.37 41.50
N GLY A 45 -18.31 8.24 40.38
CA GLY A 45 -18.67 9.35 39.49
C GLY A 45 -17.54 9.80 38.57
N ASP A 46 -16.43 9.07 38.55
CA ASP A 46 -15.25 9.35 37.73
C ASP A 46 -15.20 8.46 36.48
N ILE A 47 -14.55 8.93 35.42
CA ILE A 47 -14.31 8.20 34.17
C ILE A 47 -12.82 7.87 34.05
N GLY A 48 -12.51 6.66 33.60
CA GLY A 48 -11.15 6.23 33.33
C GLY A 48 -11.03 5.24 32.16
N LYS A 49 -9.80 4.96 31.75
CA LYS A 49 -9.48 3.92 30.76
C LYS A 49 -8.28 3.09 31.20
N TRP A 50 -8.25 1.83 30.79
CA TRP A 50 -7.08 0.97 30.94
C TRP A 50 -6.08 1.25 29.82
N ASN A 51 -4.78 1.25 30.12
CA ASN A 51 -3.71 1.17 29.12
C ASN A 51 -3.28 -0.30 28.88
N GLU A 52 -2.41 -0.54 27.89
CA GLU A 52 -1.90 -1.87 27.54
C GLU A 52 -1.06 -2.52 28.66
N GLU A 53 -0.58 -1.71 29.61
CA GLU A 53 0.24 -2.12 30.76
C GLU A 53 -0.61 -2.49 31.99
N GLY A 54 -1.94 -2.29 31.94
CA GLY A 54 -2.86 -2.61 33.03
C GLY A 54 -2.97 -1.54 34.12
N GLU A 55 -2.74 -0.27 33.81
CA GLU A 55 -2.98 0.87 34.69
C GLU A 55 -4.30 1.59 34.34
N ILE A 56 -4.95 2.20 35.33
CA ILE A 56 -6.15 3.03 35.13
C ILE A 56 -5.74 4.50 34.99
N ILE A 57 -5.95 5.07 33.82
CA ILE A 57 -5.78 6.50 33.55
C ILE A 57 -7.09 7.21 33.89
N TYR A 58 -7.06 8.13 34.87
CA TYR A 58 -8.18 9.00 35.23
C TYR A 58 -8.41 10.07 34.16
N ILE A 59 -9.65 10.24 33.70
CA ILE A 59 -10.03 11.14 32.60
C ILE A 59 -10.81 12.36 33.12
N GLY A 60 -11.68 12.19 34.12
CA GLY A 60 -12.50 13.30 34.63
C GLY A 60 -13.73 12.84 35.42
N ARG A 61 -14.66 13.76 35.72
CA ARG A 61 -15.93 13.46 36.39
C ARG A 61 -17.12 13.47 35.43
N ASN A 62 -18.13 12.66 35.72
CA ASN A 62 -19.33 12.51 34.89
C ASN A 62 -20.28 13.73 34.90
N ASP A 63 -20.15 14.68 35.85
CA ASP A 63 -21.11 15.76 36.13
C ASP A 63 -20.76 17.16 35.61
N PHE A 64 -19.63 17.36 34.90
CA PHE A 64 -19.18 18.68 34.41
C PHE A 64 -19.09 18.84 32.88
N GLN A 65 -19.48 17.81 32.11
CA GLN A 65 -19.45 17.84 30.65
C GLN A 65 -20.51 18.76 30.05
N VAL A 66 -20.09 19.66 29.15
CA VAL A 66 -21.00 20.45 28.30
C VAL A 66 -20.94 19.90 26.88
N LYS A 67 -22.11 19.71 26.25
CA LYS A 67 -22.20 19.27 24.85
C LYS A 67 -22.49 20.48 23.95
N ILE A 68 -21.47 21.00 23.28
CA ILE A 68 -21.58 22.12 22.34
C ILE A 68 -21.34 21.60 20.93
N ASN A 69 -22.30 21.83 20.02
CA ASN A 69 -22.24 21.40 18.61
C ASN A 69 -21.90 19.91 18.41
N GLY A 70 -22.43 19.03 19.29
CA GLY A 70 -22.25 17.58 19.20
C GLY A 70 -21.04 17.02 19.95
N GLN A 71 -20.11 17.88 20.39
CA GLN A 71 -18.87 17.46 21.07
C GLN A 71 -18.94 17.73 22.58
N ARG A 72 -18.43 16.78 23.37
CA ARG A 72 -18.40 16.86 24.84
C ARG A 72 -17.01 17.28 25.29
N PHE A 73 -16.94 18.33 26.12
CA PHE A 73 -15.67 18.78 26.68
C PHE A 73 -15.89 19.50 28.02
N GLU A 74 -14.79 19.65 28.77
CA GLU A 74 -14.76 20.26 30.09
C GLU A 74 -14.37 21.74 29.98
N LEU A 75 -15.21 22.65 30.49
CA LEU A 75 -14.89 24.09 30.46
C LEU A 75 -13.62 24.42 31.26
N SER A 76 -13.31 23.64 32.29
CA SER A 76 -12.10 23.80 33.09
C SER A 76 -10.81 23.50 32.32
N GLU A 77 -10.86 22.67 31.27
CA GLU A 77 -9.69 22.40 30.40
C GLU A 77 -9.30 23.66 29.62
N ILE A 78 -10.32 24.36 29.11
CA ILE A 78 -10.17 25.64 28.41
C ILE A 78 -9.67 26.71 29.37
N GLU A 79 -10.28 26.80 30.56
CA GLU A 79 -9.87 27.74 31.62
C GLU A 79 -8.41 27.52 32.03
N ASN A 80 -8.01 26.29 32.34
CA ASN A 80 -6.64 25.97 32.73
C ASN A 80 -5.62 26.29 31.63
N THR A 81 -5.99 26.04 30.36
CA THR A 81 -5.11 26.32 29.23
C THR A 81 -4.92 27.82 29.01
N ILE A 82 -6.00 28.59 29.02
CA ILE A 82 -5.94 30.05 28.85
C ILE A 82 -5.19 30.70 30.02
N LYS A 83 -5.36 30.20 31.25
CA LYS A 83 -4.65 30.69 32.44
C LYS A 83 -3.12 30.58 32.35
N LEU A 84 -2.59 29.75 31.44
CA LEU A 84 -1.14 29.66 31.19
C LEU A 84 -0.60 30.85 30.37
N TYR A 85 -1.46 31.70 29.81
CA TYR A 85 -1.02 32.91 29.11
C TYR A 85 -0.44 33.91 30.12
N PRO A 86 0.79 34.42 29.92
CA PRO A 86 1.34 35.48 30.75
C PRO A 86 0.38 36.67 30.76
N ASP A 87 0.17 37.31 31.91
CA ASP A 87 -0.70 38.48 32.08
C ASP A 87 -2.20 38.19 32.33
N ILE A 88 -2.65 36.93 32.45
CA ILE A 88 -4.02 36.61 32.92
C ILE A 88 -4.02 36.25 34.40
N ASP A 89 -4.77 37.01 35.20
CA ASP A 89 -4.92 36.76 36.64
C ASP A 89 -6.06 35.77 36.93
N TYR A 90 -7.13 35.84 36.15
CA TYR A 90 -8.30 34.98 36.29
C TYR A 90 -8.95 34.73 34.94
N VAL A 91 -9.49 33.52 34.77
CA VAL A 91 -10.26 33.15 33.59
C VAL A 91 -11.44 32.28 34.00
N VAL A 92 -12.56 32.49 33.33
CA VAL A 92 -13.79 31.71 33.48
C VAL A 92 -14.38 31.54 32.09
N VAL A 93 -14.71 30.29 31.73
CA VAL A 93 -15.35 30.01 30.45
C VAL A 93 -16.78 29.55 30.71
N THR A 94 -17.71 30.08 29.93
CA THR A 94 -19.11 29.66 29.90
C THR A 94 -19.58 29.52 28.45
N HIS A 95 -20.83 29.12 28.27
CA HIS A 95 -21.47 29.07 26.97
C HIS A 95 -22.74 29.93 26.95
N THR A 96 -23.07 30.44 25.77
CA THR A 96 -24.35 31.09 25.48
C THR A 96 -25.01 30.41 24.28
N LYS A 97 -26.31 30.60 24.12
CA LYS A 97 -27.09 30.06 23.01
C LYS A 97 -27.65 31.21 22.18
N ASP A 98 -27.34 31.21 20.89
CA ASP A 98 -27.93 32.12 19.91
C ASP A 98 -29.37 31.67 19.62
N THR A 99 -30.32 32.50 20.03
CA THR A 99 -31.77 32.24 19.89
C THR A 99 -32.26 32.31 18.45
N ILE A 100 -31.48 32.89 17.52
CA ILE A 100 -31.87 33.05 16.10
C ILE A 100 -31.35 31.88 15.25
N LYS A 101 -30.13 31.40 15.50
CA LYS A 101 -29.50 30.30 14.72
C LYS A 101 -29.44 28.96 15.45
N ASN A 102 -29.90 28.89 16.70
CA ASN A 102 -29.86 27.70 17.56
C ASN A 102 -28.44 27.14 17.80
N ASN A 103 -27.40 27.96 17.56
CA ASN A 103 -25.99 27.61 17.80
C ASN A 103 -25.57 27.96 19.23
N GLN A 104 -24.65 27.17 19.80
CA GLN A 104 -24.01 27.47 21.09
C GLN A 104 -22.59 28.01 20.87
N TYR A 105 -22.23 29.06 21.61
CA TYR A 105 -20.92 29.70 21.54
C TYR A 105 -20.25 29.73 22.93
N LEU A 106 -18.93 29.56 22.95
CA LEU A 106 -18.11 29.71 24.15
C LEU A 106 -17.72 31.18 24.36
N ILE A 107 -17.82 31.64 25.61
CA ILE A 107 -17.41 32.97 26.06
C ILE A 107 -16.32 32.81 27.12
N CYS A 108 -15.19 33.48 26.91
CA CYS A 108 -14.08 33.57 27.86
C CYS A 108 -14.12 34.90 28.60
N TYR A 109 -14.44 34.87 29.89
CA TYR A 109 -14.27 36.01 30.78
C TYR A 109 -12.87 35.99 31.36
N TYR A 110 -12.12 37.08 31.25
CA TYR A 110 -10.74 37.15 31.73
C TYR A 110 -10.50 38.41 32.54
N LYS A 111 -9.56 38.35 33.50
CA LYS A 111 -9.07 39.50 34.26
C LYS A 111 -7.56 39.60 34.10
N THR A 112 -7.07 40.82 33.86
CA THR A 112 -5.64 41.15 33.72
C THR A 112 -5.34 42.44 34.46
N THR A 113 -4.20 42.50 35.14
CA THR A 113 -3.67 43.66 35.87
C THR A 113 -2.77 44.55 35.00
N LYS A 114 -2.56 44.21 33.73
CA LYS A 114 -1.70 44.95 32.81
C LYS A 114 -2.49 46.07 32.11
N GLU A 115 -2.07 47.32 32.31
CA GLU A 115 -2.61 48.48 31.56
C GLU A 115 -2.15 48.44 30.10
N ASN A 116 -2.82 47.65 29.25
CA ASN A 116 -2.62 47.72 27.80
C ASN A 116 -3.56 48.76 27.18
N LYS A 117 -3.01 49.70 26.41
CA LYS A 117 -3.74 50.80 25.77
C LYS A 117 -4.71 50.38 24.65
N ASN A 118 -4.82 49.09 24.32
CA ASN A 118 -5.75 48.56 23.31
C ASN A 118 -6.33 47.21 23.75
N GLU A 119 -7.61 47.15 24.10
CA GLU A 119 -8.31 45.92 24.54
C GLU A 119 -8.42 44.86 23.44
N ASN A 120 -8.61 45.26 22.17
CA ASN A 120 -8.71 44.31 21.06
C ASN A 120 -7.40 43.51 20.83
N SER A 121 -6.22 44.05 21.21
CA SER A 121 -4.95 43.35 20.94
C SER A 121 -4.71 42.17 21.88
N ILE A 122 -5.18 42.25 23.14
CA ILE A 122 -4.98 41.16 24.09
C ILE A 122 -5.95 40.00 23.83
N GLU A 123 -7.16 40.27 23.37
CA GLU A 123 -8.13 39.23 23.00
C GLU A 123 -7.61 38.37 21.83
N ASP A 124 -7.05 39.01 20.80
CA ASP A 124 -6.45 38.30 19.67
C ASP A 124 -5.22 37.47 20.08
N GLU A 125 -4.42 37.97 21.02
CA GLU A 125 -3.28 37.25 21.59
C GLU A 125 -3.72 36.02 22.39
N ILE A 126 -4.71 36.17 23.27
CA ILE A 126 -5.29 35.06 24.05
C ILE A 126 -5.90 34.03 23.11
N LYS A 127 -6.64 34.48 22.09
CA LYS A 127 -7.24 33.59 21.08
C LYS A 127 -6.17 32.84 20.29
N LYS A 128 -5.09 33.50 19.89
CA LYS A 128 -3.97 32.86 19.18
C LYS A 128 -3.25 31.85 20.06
N PHE A 129 -3.08 32.15 21.35
CA PHE A 129 -2.50 31.24 22.33
C PHE A 129 -3.40 30.03 22.62
N ALA A 130 -4.71 30.25 22.77
CA ALA A 130 -5.68 29.18 22.92
C ALA A 130 -5.71 28.30 21.65
N SER A 131 -5.71 28.90 20.46
CA SER A 131 -5.74 28.18 19.18
C SER A 131 -4.48 27.36 18.89
N SER A 132 -3.35 27.66 19.53
CA SER A 132 -2.13 26.85 19.40
C SER A 132 -2.09 25.66 20.36
N LYS A 133 -2.97 25.62 21.37
CA LYS A 133 -3.01 24.59 22.41
C LYS A 133 -4.31 23.80 22.49
N LEU A 134 -5.41 24.35 21.98
CA LEU A 134 -6.75 23.78 22.03
C LEU A 134 -7.29 23.50 20.62
N PRO A 135 -8.11 22.46 20.42
CA PRO A 135 -8.89 22.25 19.21
C PRO A 135 -9.79 23.45 18.89
N SER A 136 -10.07 23.70 17.61
CA SER A 136 -10.84 24.88 17.15
C SER A 136 -12.23 25.03 17.79
N TYR A 137 -12.86 23.91 18.17
CA TYR A 137 -14.17 23.89 18.85
C TYR A 137 -14.10 24.22 20.35
N MET A 138 -12.93 24.06 20.98
CA MET A 138 -12.68 24.43 22.38
C MET A 138 -12.19 25.88 22.52
N VAL A 139 -11.79 26.53 21.43
CA VAL A 139 -11.36 27.93 21.46
C VAL A 139 -12.58 28.83 21.65
N PRO A 140 -12.61 29.66 22.72
CA PRO A 140 -13.71 30.59 22.94
C PRO A 140 -13.92 31.53 21.76
N TYR A 141 -15.18 31.75 21.39
CA TYR A 141 -15.55 32.60 20.27
C TYR A 141 -15.56 34.08 20.68
N PHE A 142 -15.96 34.35 21.92
CA PHE A 142 -16.02 35.69 22.50
C PHE A 142 -15.10 35.80 23.71
N TYR A 143 -14.52 36.98 23.90
CA TYR A 143 -13.68 37.33 25.04
C TYR A 143 -14.28 38.56 25.72
N TYR A 144 -14.27 38.57 27.05
CA TYR A 144 -14.84 39.67 27.84
C TYR A 144 -13.95 39.97 29.03
N LYS A 145 -13.46 41.20 29.12
CA LYS A 145 -12.63 41.64 30.24
C LYS A 145 -13.50 41.92 31.47
N LEU A 146 -13.17 41.31 32.60
CA LEU A 146 -13.79 41.56 33.90
C LEU A 146 -12.96 42.56 34.70
N GLU A 147 -13.60 43.65 35.13
CA GLU A 147 -13.01 44.58 36.11
C GLU A 147 -12.98 43.94 37.52
N GLU A 148 -14.05 43.24 37.91
CA GLU A 148 -14.14 42.49 39.17
C GLU A 148 -14.77 41.10 38.98
N LEU A 149 -14.35 40.13 39.81
CA LEU A 149 -14.89 38.78 39.80
C LEU A 149 -16.16 38.73 40.65
N PRO A 150 -17.31 38.28 40.11
CA PRO A 150 -18.49 38.08 40.93
C PRO A 150 -18.29 36.85 41.82
N LEU A 151 -18.15 37.06 43.14
CA LEU A 151 -17.98 36.00 44.13
C LEU A 151 -19.23 35.85 45.00
N LEU A 152 -19.54 34.62 45.41
CA LEU A 152 -20.51 34.30 46.45
C LEU A 152 -19.95 34.69 47.84
N PRO A 153 -20.79 34.84 48.88
CA PRO A 153 -20.34 35.05 50.26
C PRO A 153 -19.37 33.98 50.79
N SER A 154 -19.36 32.80 50.17
CA SER A 154 -18.43 31.69 50.47
C SER A 154 -17.05 31.82 49.80
N GLY A 155 -16.77 32.91 49.07
CA GLY A 155 -15.54 33.10 48.29
C GLY A 155 -15.47 32.30 46.98
N LYS A 156 -16.55 31.59 46.60
CA LYS A 156 -16.62 30.82 45.34
C LYS A 156 -17.16 31.71 44.20
N LEU A 157 -16.69 31.49 42.97
CA LEU A 157 -17.17 32.20 41.78
C LEU A 157 -18.69 32.04 41.57
N ASN A 158 -19.39 33.15 41.41
CA ASN A 158 -20.81 33.20 41.06
C ASN A 158 -20.99 33.31 39.54
N ARG A 159 -20.96 32.16 38.83
CA ARG A 159 -21.10 32.10 37.37
C ARG A 159 -22.42 32.71 36.84
N LYS A 160 -23.49 32.75 37.64
CA LYS A 160 -24.79 33.33 37.26
C LYS A 160 -24.81 34.87 37.27
N ALA A 161 -23.81 35.50 37.87
CA ALA A 161 -23.68 36.95 37.94
C ALA A 161 -22.64 37.50 36.93
N LEU A 162 -22.19 36.66 35.98
CA LEU A 162 -21.35 37.11 34.87
C LEU A 162 -22.17 37.97 33.91
N PRO A 163 -21.59 39.03 33.31
CA PRO A 163 -22.30 39.90 32.37
C PRO A 163 -22.86 39.11 31.17
N GLU A 164 -24.15 39.28 30.85
CA GLU A 164 -24.72 38.72 29.62
C GLU A 164 -24.22 39.50 28.40
N ILE A 165 -23.81 38.78 27.36
CA ILE A 165 -23.30 39.36 26.11
C ILE A 165 -24.38 39.27 25.05
N ASP A 166 -24.77 40.42 24.47
CA ASP A 166 -25.64 40.45 23.30
C ASP A 166 -24.85 40.11 22.03
N ILE A 167 -25.13 38.93 21.47
CA ILE A 167 -24.46 38.35 20.30
C ILE A 167 -24.66 39.23 19.04
N SER A 168 -25.69 40.08 19.03
CA SER A 168 -26.03 40.96 17.91
C SER A 168 -25.08 42.16 17.73
N GLU A 169 -24.38 42.59 18.79
CA GLU A 169 -23.44 43.72 18.73
C GLU A 169 -22.02 43.31 18.31
N ILE A 170 -21.58 42.09 18.63
CA ILE A 170 -20.18 41.63 18.41
C ILE A 170 -19.96 41.04 17.01
N SER A 171 -21.02 40.49 16.39
CA SER A 171 -20.98 39.88 15.06
C SER A 171 -20.63 40.86 13.90
N LYS A 172 -20.58 42.17 14.17
CA LYS A 172 -20.22 43.20 13.17
C LYS A 172 -18.71 43.41 12.95
N LYS A 173 -17.81 42.89 13.81
CA LYS A 173 -16.38 43.28 13.77
C LYS A 173 -15.48 42.45 12.84
N ASN A 174 -15.78 41.18 12.54
CA ASN A 174 -14.91 40.31 11.73
C ASN A 174 -15.64 39.42 10.70
N TYR A 175 -16.96 39.55 10.55
CA TYR A 175 -17.76 38.82 9.58
C TYR A 175 -18.35 39.80 8.55
N VAL A 176 -17.91 39.70 7.30
CA VAL A 176 -18.60 40.35 6.18
C VAL A 176 -19.67 39.37 5.70
N SER A 177 -20.95 39.74 5.90
CA SER A 177 -22.06 38.92 5.42
C SER A 177 -22.01 38.82 3.90
N PRO A 178 -22.44 37.70 3.28
CA PRO A 178 -22.62 37.61 1.84
C PRO A 178 -23.57 38.71 1.32
N GLU A 179 -23.02 39.80 0.77
CA GLU A 179 -23.82 40.93 0.29
C GLU A 179 -24.39 40.68 -1.12
N THR A 180 -23.75 39.83 -1.91
CA THR A 180 -24.20 39.49 -3.27
C THR A 180 -24.77 38.06 -3.34
N GLU A 181 -25.71 37.84 -4.26
CA GLU A 181 -26.33 36.53 -4.50
C GLU A 181 -25.30 35.46 -4.90
N THR A 182 -24.26 35.86 -5.65
CA THR A 182 -23.12 35.02 -6.06
C THR A 182 -22.33 34.48 -4.86
N VAL A 183 -22.08 35.30 -3.82
CA VAL A 183 -21.33 34.89 -2.62
C VAL A 183 -22.12 33.86 -1.79
N LYS A 184 -23.45 33.99 -1.73
CA LYS A 184 -24.33 33.02 -1.04
C LYS A 184 -24.31 31.65 -1.71
N LEU A 185 -24.27 31.60 -3.04
CA LEU A 185 -24.20 30.36 -3.81
C LEU A 185 -22.88 29.61 -3.62
N VAL A 186 -21.75 30.33 -3.59
CA VAL A 186 -20.39 29.74 -3.48
C VAL A 186 -20.11 29.14 -2.09
N TYR A 187 -20.67 29.71 -1.02
CA TYR A 187 -20.30 29.37 0.36
C TYR A 187 -20.68 27.95 0.83
N SER A 188 -21.61 27.27 0.16
CA SER A 188 -22.23 26.03 0.68
C SER A 188 -22.02 24.78 -0.17
N MET A 189 -21.22 24.85 -1.24
CA MET A 189 -21.17 23.81 -2.27
C MET A 189 -19.75 23.30 -2.53
N THR A 190 -19.62 22.00 -2.81
CA THR A 190 -18.37 21.44 -3.34
C THR A 190 -18.09 22.01 -4.73
N ALA A 191 -16.82 22.07 -5.16
CA ALA A 191 -16.43 22.69 -6.44
C ALA A 191 -17.22 22.15 -7.64
N ILE A 192 -17.44 20.82 -7.70
CA ILE A 192 -18.22 20.17 -8.77
C ILE A 192 -19.69 20.65 -8.76
N LYS A 193 -20.32 20.69 -7.58
CA LYS A 193 -21.70 21.19 -7.44
C LYS A 193 -21.78 22.67 -7.77
N LEU A 194 -20.77 23.44 -7.38
CA LEU A 194 -20.69 24.87 -7.61
C LEU A 194 -20.60 25.19 -9.12
N VAL A 195 -19.74 24.50 -9.89
CA VAL A 195 -19.71 24.64 -11.36
C VAL A 195 -21.09 24.39 -11.96
N SER A 196 -21.72 23.28 -11.56
CA SER A 196 -23.03 22.87 -12.09
C SER A 196 -24.13 23.90 -11.78
N HIS A 197 -24.17 24.40 -10.53
CA HIS A 197 -25.10 25.43 -10.09
C HIS A 197 -24.88 26.77 -10.79
N ILE A 198 -23.64 27.22 -10.93
CA ILE A 198 -23.34 28.48 -11.62
C ILE A 198 -23.70 28.38 -13.11
N LYS A 199 -23.36 27.25 -13.75
CA LYS A 199 -23.72 26.99 -15.15
C LYS A 199 -25.23 27.05 -15.36
N ASN A 200 -26.00 26.39 -14.50
CA ASN A 200 -27.46 26.41 -14.61
C ASN A 200 -28.08 27.77 -14.27
N HIS A 201 -27.57 28.47 -13.25
CA HIS A 201 -28.18 29.70 -12.75
C HIS A 201 -27.79 30.94 -13.59
N TYR A 202 -26.54 31.03 -14.03
CA TYR A 202 -26.00 32.19 -14.74
C TYR A 202 -25.71 31.93 -16.23
N ASN A 203 -25.92 30.70 -16.74
CA ASN A 203 -25.65 30.30 -18.13
C ASN A 203 -24.19 30.51 -18.58
N ILE A 204 -23.25 30.32 -17.65
CA ILE A 204 -21.80 30.50 -17.87
C ILE A 204 -21.09 29.16 -17.75
N LYS A 205 -20.21 28.86 -18.70
CA LYS A 205 -19.27 27.74 -18.57
C LYS A 205 -18.14 28.14 -17.63
N LEU A 206 -18.09 27.51 -16.46
CA LEU A 206 -16.92 27.45 -15.59
C LEU A 206 -16.34 26.05 -15.65
N GLU A 207 -15.03 25.95 -15.52
CA GLU A 207 -14.33 24.70 -15.34
C GLU A 207 -13.91 24.58 -13.87
N ILE A 208 -13.71 23.36 -13.36
CA ILE A 208 -13.33 23.17 -11.95
C ILE A 208 -11.98 23.87 -11.66
N LYS A 209 -11.09 23.94 -12.65
CA LYS A 209 -9.83 24.69 -12.57
C LYS A 209 -10.03 26.19 -12.29
N ASP A 210 -11.14 26.76 -12.74
CA ASP A 210 -11.45 28.18 -12.54
C ASP A 210 -11.86 28.43 -11.08
N ILE A 211 -12.47 27.45 -10.42
CA ILE A 211 -12.76 27.52 -8.98
C ILE A 211 -11.46 27.36 -8.18
N LEU A 212 -10.65 26.36 -8.52
CA LEU A 212 -9.44 26.04 -7.75
C LEU A 212 -8.31 27.07 -7.90
N SER A 213 -8.30 27.84 -8.98
CA SER A 213 -7.37 28.96 -9.17
C SER A 213 -7.69 30.18 -8.30
N HIS A 214 -8.84 30.19 -7.62
CA HIS A 214 -9.28 31.27 -6.75
C HIS A 214 -9.46 30.72 -5.32
N SER A 215 -8.66 31.22 -4.38
CA SER A 215 -8.45 30.61 -3.06
C SER A 215 -9.44 31.05 -1.99
N SER A 216 -10.33 32.00 -2.31
CA SER A 216 -11.39 32.46 -1.41
C SER A 216 -12.72 32.57 -2.12
N VAL A 217 -13.81 32.47 -1.35
CA VAL A 217 -15.18 32.72 -1.82
C VAL A 217 -15.27 34.08 -2.51
N GLN A 218 -14.60 35.10 -1.98
CA GLN A 218 -14.57 36.44 -2.57
C GLN A 218 -13.88 36.47 -3.94
N GLU A 219 -12.75 35.78 -4.09
CA GLU A 219 -12.02 35.69 -5.36
C GLU A 219 -12.84 34.94 -6.41
N ILE A 220 -13.47 33.83 -6.01
CA ILE A 220 -14.36 33.04 -6.87
C ILE A 220 -15.56 33.88 -7.30
N SER A 221 -16.24 34.56 -6.35
CA SER A 221 -17.38 35.43 -6.67
C SER A 221 -16.99 36.59 -7.58
N ASN A 222 -15.85 37.24 -7.33
CA ASN A 222 -15.33 38.31 -8.20
C ASN A 222 -15.02 37.81 -9.61
N TYR A 223 -14.49 36.60 -9.74
CA TYR A 223 -14.21 35.97 -11.02
C TYR A 223 -15.51 35.63 -11.78
N ILE A 224 -16.49 35.05 -11.08
CA ILE A 224 -17.83 34.78 -11.63
C ILE A 224 -18.48 36.08 -12.10
N ASP A 225 -18.50 37.12 -11.27
CA ASP A 225 -19.09 38.42 -11.59
C ASP A 225 -18.40 39.09 -12.80
N LYS A 226 -17.08 38.90 -12.96
CA LYS A 226 -16.36 39.36 -14.16
C LYS A 226 -16.78 38.61 -15.42
N ILE A 227 -17.02 37.30 -15.34
CA ILE A 227 -17.51 36.53 -16.48
C ILE A 227 -18.95 36.90 -16.82
N ILE A 228 -19.82 37.04 -15.81
CA ILE A 228 -21.20 37.52 -15.98
C ILE A 228 -21.21 38.87 -16.71
N LYS A 229 -20.39 39.83 -16.28
CA LYS A 229 -20.34 41.18 -16.89
C LYS A 229 -19.75 41.21 -18.28
N SER A 230 -18.87 40.27 -18.63
CA SER A 230 -18.15 40.29 -19.91
C SER A 230 -18.93 39.62 -21.06
N ASN A 231 -19.99 38.85 -20.79
CA ASN A 231 -20.74 38.10 -21.80
C ASN A 231 -19.88 37.13 -22.66
N ILE A 232 -18.64 36.84 -22.23
CA ILE A 232 -17.64 36.14 -23.05
C ILE A 232 -17.94 34.64 -23.22
N ASN A 233 -18.75 34.02 -22.33
CA ASN A 233 -19.00 32.57 -22.33
C ASN A 233 -20.50 32.22 -22.25
N ASN A 234 -21.32 32.70 -23.18
CA ASN A 234 -22.68 32.18 -23.37
C ASN A 234 -22.62 30.77 -23.98
N SER A 235 -22.34 29.75 -23.15
CA SER A 235 -22.58 28.37 -23.55
C SER A 235 -24.08 28.12 -23.50
N LYS A 236 -24.68 27.59 -24.57
CA LYS A 236 -26.05 27.06 -24.46
C LYS A 236 -26.04 25.99 -23.36
N ASN A 237 -26.84 26.18 -22.31
CA ASN A 237 -27.06 25.14 -21.31
C ASN A 237 -27.60 23.88 -22.00
N GLU A 238 -26.75 22.86 -22.13
CA GLU A 238 -27.14 21.55 -22.62
C GLU A 238 -27.79 20.76 -21.49
N ILE A 239 -29.08 21.01 -21.36
CA ILE A 239 -29.98 20.36 -20.41
C ILE A 239 -30.38 19.00 -20.97
N ILE A 240 -30.44 17.98 -20.13
CA ILE A 240 -31.01 16.67 -20.49
C ILE A 240 -32.49 16.90 -20.81
N LYS A 241 -32.88 16.62 -22.05
CA LYS A 241 -34.28 16.75 -22.47
C LYS A 241 -35.02 15.48 -22.09
N LYS A 242 -36.18 15.65 -21.46
CA LYS A 242 -37.12 14.56 -21.24
C LYS A 242 -37.54 13.98 -22.58
N ASN A 243 -37.43 12.67 -22.74
CA ASN A 243 -37.92 11.92 -23.87
C ASN A 243 -38.90 10.85 -23.35
N GLU A 244 -40.07 10.75 -23.97
CA GLU A 244 -41.08 9.76 -23.56
C GLU A 244 -40.82 8.39 -24.21
N LYS A 245 -39.55 8.07 -24.50
CA LYS A 245 -39.19 6.82 -25.15
C LYS A 245 -38.98 5.74 -24.11
N GLU A 246 -39.71 4.64 -24.24
CA GLU A 246 -39.56 3.46 -23.38
C GLU A 246 -38.26 2.70 -23.68
N GLN A 247 -37.72 2.83 -24.89
CA GLN A 247 -36.49 2.18 -25.34
C GLN A 247 -35.30 3.16 -25.42
N PHE A 248 -34.16 2.76 -24.88
CA PHE A 248 -32.92 3.54 -24.90
C PHE A 248 -31.70 2.65 -25.19
N LEU A 249 -30.64 3.26 -25.76
CA LEU A 249 -29.34 2.62 -25.94
C LEU A 249 -28.59 2.60 -24.60
N LEU A 250 -27.86 1.53 -24.31
CA LEU A 250 -27.06 1.44 -23.09
C LEU A 250 -25.97 2.52 -23.09
N THR A 251 -25.66 3.01 -21.89
CA THR A 251 -24.45 3.79 -21.66
C THR A 251 -23.22 2.87 -21.70
N SER A 252 -22.02 3.42 -21.89
CA SER A 252 -20.77 2.64 -21.93
C SER A 252 -20.49 1.92 -20.60
N GLN A 253 -21.04 2.41 -19.49
CA GLN A 253 -21.01 1.79 -18.17
C GLN A 253 -21.91 0.53 -18.12
N GLN A 254 -23.17 0.66 -18.58
CA GLN A 254 -24.12 -0.47 -18.60
C GLN A 254 -23.68 -1.57 -19.56
N LEU A 255 -23.07 -1.17 -20.68
CA LEU A 255 -22.63 -2.09 -21.73
C LEU A 255 -21.57 -3.10 -21.25
N GLY A 256 -20.58 -2.64 -20.48
CA GLY A 256 -19.57 -3.53 -19.90
C GLY A 256 -20.19 -4.58 -18.97
N ILE A 257 -21.16 -4.18 -18.14
CA ILE A 257 -21.88 -5.10 -17.24
C ILE A 257 -22.69 -6.12 -18.05
N TYR A 258 -23.39 -5.67 -19.11
CA TYR A 258 -24.21 -6.55 -19.93
C TYR A 258 -23.39 -7.60 -20.70
N ILE A 259 -22.19 -7.24 -21.17
CA ILE A 259 -21.28 -8.18 -21.85
C ILE A 259 -20.83 -9.29 -20.89
N ASP A 260 -20.47 -8.93 -19.66
CA ASP A 260 -20.08 -9.92 -18.65
C ASP A 260 -21.26 -10.83 -18.27
N PHE A 261 -22.48 -10.29 -18.21
CA PHE A 261 -23.70 -11.07 -18.00
C PHE A 261 -23.93 -12.11 -19.11
N ILE A 262 -23.74 -11.74 -20.38
CA ILE A 262 -23.87 -12.72 -21.49
C ILE A 262 -22.87 -13.86 -21.34
N GLN A 263 -21.67 -13.57 -20.84
CA GLN A 263 -20.63 -14.58 -20.63
C GLN A 263 -20.88 -15.43 -19.37
N ASN A 264 -21.57 -14.90 -18.36
CA ASN A 264 -21.76 -15.54 -17.05
C ASN A 264 -23.19 -15.31 -16.52
N LYS A 265 -24.20 -15.97 -17.11
CA LYS A 265 -25.62 -15.71 -16.79
C LYS A 265 -26.03 -16.06 -15.35
N ASP A 266 -25.36 -17.02 -14.72
CA ASP A 266 -25.69 -17.52 -13.37
C ASP A 266 -24.86 -16.86 -12.26
N THR A 267 -24.23 -15.71 -12.53
CA THR A 267 -23.41 -15.02 -11.52
C THR A 267 -24.20 -14.07 -10.63
N THR A 268 -23.75 -13.93 -9.38
CA THR A 268 -24.18 -12.88 -8.43
C THR A 268 -23.18 -11.72 -8.32
N THR A 269 -22.13 -11.72 -9.13
CA THR A 269 -21.05 -10.71 -9.12
C THR A 269 -21.55 -9.27 -9.19
N TYR A 270 -22.66 -9.03 -9.90
CA TYR A 270 -23.24 -7.69 -10.10
C TYR A 270 -24.49 -7.44 -9.25
N ASN A 271 -24.77 -8.29 -8.27
CA ASN A 271 -25.79 -8.04 -7.26
C ASN A 271 -25.25 -7.04 -6.23
N ILE A 272 -26.08 -6.09 -5.80
CA ILE A 272 -25.78 -5.15 -4.71
C ILE A 272 -26.75 -5.45 -3.56
N PRO A 273 -26.41 -6.41 -2.67
CA PRO A 273 -27.21 -6.69 -1.50
C PRO A 273 -26.99 -5.62 -0.41
N VAL A 274 -28.09 -5.14 0.17
CA VAL A 274 -28.11 -4.12 1.21
C VAL A 274 -29.02 -4.60 2.33
N SER A 275 -28.54 -4.56 3.58
CA SER A 275 -29.37 -4.85 4.76
C SER A 275 -29.45 -3.62 5.65
N MET A 276 -30.64 -3.36 6.19
CA MET A 276 -30.89 -2.23 7.08
C MET A 276 -31.75 -2.68 8.25
N THR A 277 -31.35 -2.33 9.46
CA THR A 277 -32.12 -2.62 10.67
C THR A 277 -33.18 -1.54 10.85
N LEU A 278 -34.45 -1.96 11.00
CA LEU A 278 -35.60 -1.08 11.25
C LEU A 278 -35.67 -0.70 12.73
N ASN A 279 -36.24 0.47 13.02
CA ASN A 279 -36.62 0.82 14.39
C ASN A 279 -37.73 -0.10 14.92
N ASP A 280 -37.84 -0.24 16.24
CA ASP A 280 -38.78 -1.20 16.85
C ASP A 280 -40.26 -0.82 16.62
N ASP A 281 -40.54 0.47 16.40
CA ASP A 281 -41.91 1.02 16.25
C ASP A 281 -42.33 1.23 14.78
N ILE A 282 -41.72 0.53 13.82
CA ILE A 282 -42.03 0.71 12.39
C ILE A 282 -43.33 0.01 11.99
N ASN A 283 -44.22 0.73 11.32
CA ASN A 283 -45.41 0.19 10.70
C ASN A 283 -45.05 -0.47 9.36
N ILE A 284 -45.08 -1.80 9.32
CA ILE A 284 -44.69 -2.59 8.14
C ILE A 284 -45.59 -2.32 6.93
N GLU A 285 -46.90 -2.17 7.09
CA GLU A 285 -47.80 -1.86 5.96
C GLU A 285 -47.45 -0.51 5.31
N ARG A 286 -47.12 0.49 6.14
CA ARG A 286 -46.69 1.82 5.67
C ARG A 286 -45.32 1.75 5.00
N LEU A 287 -44.41 0.92 5.50
CA LEU A 287 -43.11 0.66 4.89
C LEU A 287 -43.28 0.01 3.50
N GLU A 288 -44.08 -1.04 3.40
CA GLU A 288 -44.40 -1.71 2.14
C GLU A 288 -45.01 -0.74 1.13
N TYR A 289 -45.98 0.07 1.56
CA TYR A 289 -46.55 1.12 0.72
C TYR A 289 -45.47 2.10 0.22
N SER A 290 -44.57 2.52 1.09
CA SER A 290 -43.49 3.45 0.74
C SER A 290 -42.54 2.87 -0.30
N ILE A 291 -42.21 1.58 -0.19
CA ILE A 291 -41.39 0.83 -1.14
C ILE A 291 -42.09 0.73 -2.50
N GLN A 292 -43.41 0.45 -2.52
CA GLN A 292 -44.19 0.37 -3.76
C GLN A 292 -44.24 1.72 -4.49
N ILE A 293 -44.43 2.83 -3.76
CA ILE A 293 -44.42 4.18 -4.35
C ILE A 293 -43.04 4.52 -4.91
N MET A 294 -41.97 4.22 -4.16
CA MET A 294 -40.60 4.39 -4.64
C MET A 294 -40.35 3.59 -5.92
N PHE A 295 -40.79 2.33 -5.98
CA PHE A 295 -40.64 1.48 -7.16
C PHE A 295 -41.39 2.03 -8.37
N LYS A 296 -42.65 2.46 -8.18
CA LYS A 296 -43.47 3.04 -9.25
C LYS A 296 -42.87 4.31 -9.83
N ARG A 297 -42.28 5.16 -8.97
CA ARG A 297 -41.66 6.43 -9.34
C ARG A 297 -40.44 6.25 -10.24
N ASN A 298 -39.56 5.32 -9.90
CA ASN A 298 -38.26 5.22 -10.53
C ASN A 298 -38.30 4.27 -11.73
N LYS A 299 -38.46 4.84 -12.94
CA LYS A 299 -38.63 4.06 -14.17
C LYS A 299 -37.53 3.04 -14.40
N ILE A 300 -36.28 3.38 -14.08
CA ILE A 300 -35.13 2.50 -14.28
C ILE A 300 -35.22 1.18 -13.49
N LEU A 301 -35.96 1.13 -12.37
CA LEU A 301 -36.16 -0.12 -11.61
C LEU A 301 -37.06 -1.13 -12.36
N LYS A 302 -37.82 -0.64 -13.34
CA LYS A 302 -38.70 -1.42 -14.22
C LYS A 302 -38.02 -1.81 -15.53
N SER A 303 -36.71 -1.60 -15.67
CA SER A 303 -36.02 -1.86 -16.93
C SER A 303 -35.67 -3.35 -17.12
N LYS A 304 -35.63 -3.76 -18.39
CA LYS A 304 -35.06 -5.02 -18.87
C LYS A 304 -34.17 -4.76 -20.09
N TYR A 305 -33.28 -5.68 -20.41
CA TYR A 305 -32.23 -5.52 -21.40
C TYR A 305 -32.18 -6.69 -22.38
N TYR A 306 -31.97 -6.41 -23.66
CA TYR A 306 -31.89 -7.43 -24.70
C TYR A 306 -31.00 -6.98 -25.86
N MET A 307 -30.61 -7.94 -26.70
CA MET A 307 -29.89 -7.70 -27.95
C MET A 307 -30.85 -7.86 -29.14
N ASP A 308 -30.89 -6.89 -30.05
CA ASP A 308 -31.68 -6.96 -31.29
C ASP A 308 -30.90 -7.69 -32.39
N ASP A 309 -31.21 -8.96 -32.62
CA ASP A 309 -30.56 -9.82 -33.63
C ASP A 309 -30.92 -9.42 -35.09
N THR A 310 -31.98 -8.64 -35.32
CA THR A 310 -32.49 -8.35 -36.67
C THR A 310 -31.60 -7.41 -37.48
N ARG A 311 -30.74 -6.61 -36.81
CA ARG A 311 -29.85 -5.63 -37.44
C ARG A 311 -28.48 -6.18 -37.86
N MET A 312 -28.15 -7.44 -37.55
CA MET A 312 -26.89 -8.06 -37.98
C MET A 312 -26.79 -8.24 -39.51
N ASN A 313 -27.91 -8.43 -40.21
CA ASN A 313 -27.89 -8.82 -41.63
C ASN A 313 -27.63 -7.68 -42.63
N ASN A 314 -27.71 -6.40 -42.22
CA ASN A 314 -27.59 -5.27 -43.14
C ASN A 314 -26.26 -4.49 -43.07
N ASN A 315 -25.34 -4.82 -42.16
CA ASN A 315 -24.03 -4.15 -42.09
C ASN A 315 -22.88 -5.16 -41.85
N LYS A 316 -22.44 -5.82 -42.93
CA LYS A 316 -21.16 -6.54 -42.97
C LYS A 316 -19.97 -5.58 -43.08
N ILE A 317 -19.73 -4.77 -42.05
CA ILE A 317 -18.45 -4.06 -41.87
C ILE A 317 -18.14 -4.07 -40.37
N ASN A 318 -17.13 -4.87 -39.99
CA ASN A 318 -16.32 -4.86 -38.75
C ASN A 318 -16.89 -4.19 -37.47
N ASN A 319 -16.95 -4.97 -36.38
CA ASN A 319 -17.02 -4.53 -34.96
C ASN A 319 -18.24 -3.68 -34.51
N LYS A 320 -19.47 -4.20 -34.59
CA LYS A 320 -20.63 -3.57 -33.92
C LYS A 320 -21.55 -4.57 -33.21
N ILE A 321 -21.07 -5.22 -32.14
CA ILE A 321 -21.96 -5.82 -31.12
C ILE A 321 -22.61 -4.71 -30.26
N TYR A 322 -21.87 -3.62 -30.03
CA TYR A 322 -22.17 -2.55 -29.07
C TYR A 322 -23.36 -1.65 -29.40
N ASN A 323 -23.83 -1.61 -30.66
CA ASN A 323 -24.89 -0.69 -31.10
C ASN A 323 -26.29 -1.33 -31.15
N ASN A 324 -26.41 -2.61 -30.80
CA ASN A 324 -27.65 -3.39 -30.94
C ASN A 324 -28.22 -3.85 -29.59
N ILE A 325 -27.70 -3.35 -28.47
CA ILE A 325 -28.19 -3.70 -27.12
C ILE A 325 -29.03 -2.54 -26.61
N TYR A 326 -30.22 -2.85 -26.09
CA TYR A 326 -31.21 -1.87 -25.66
C TYR A 326 -31.72 -2.16 -24.26
N GLY A 327 -32.02 -1.09 -23.52
CA GLY A 327 -32.86 -1.12 -22.34
C GLY A 327 -34.29 -0.74 -22.71
N ILE A 328 -35.28 -1.44 -22.15
CA ILE A 328 -36.71 -1.09 -22.23
C ILE A 328 -37.26 -0.92 -20.82
N ILE A 329 -38.04 0.14 -20.61
CA ILE A 329 -38.86 0.31 -19.42
C ILE A 329 -40.15 -0.52 -19.57
N ASP A 330 -40.33 -1.54 -18.72
CA ASP A 330 -41.54 -2.35 -18.69
C ASP A 330 -42.55 -1.74 -17.69
N GLU A 331 -43.46 -0.90 -18.18
CA GLU A 331 -44.45 -0.23 -17.31
C GLU A 331 -45.43 -1.22 -16.63
N ASN A 332 -45.46 -2.50 -17.06
CA ASN A 332 -46.25 -3.55 -16.40
C ASN A 332 -45.48 -4.30 -15.31
N ALA A 333 -44.19 -4.01 -15.09
CA ALA A 333 -43.39 -4.66 -14.06
C ALA A 333 -43.97 -4.38 -12.67
N GLN A 334 -44.06 -5.42 -11.84
CA GLN A 334 -44.55 -5.36 -10.46
C GLN A 334 -43.44 -5.77 -9.49
N LEU A 335 -43.37 -5.09 -8.35
CA LEU A 335 -42.45 -5.42 -7.27
C LEU A 335 -43.15 -6.28 -6.22
N ASN A 336 -42.63 -7.48 -5.98
CA ASN A 336 -43.06 -8.33 -4.89
C ASN A 336 -42.16 -8.09 -3.67
N ILE A 337 -42.76 -7.93 -2.49
CA ILE A 337 -42.05 -7.83 -1.21
C ILE A 337 -42.12 -9.20 -0.54
N GLU A 338 -40.95 -9.83 -0.37
CA GLU A 338 -40.82 -11.16 0.24
C GLU A 338 -40.77 -11.04 1.78
N HIS A 339 -41.33 -12.02 2.49
CA HIS A 339 -41.25 -12.10 3.95
C HIS A 339 -40.48 -13.35 4.37
N PHE A 340 -39.40 -13.17 5.12
CA PHE A 340 -38.56 -14.27 5.60
C PHE A 340 -38.53 -14.34 7.12
N SER A 341 -38.28 -15.56 7.62
CA SER A 341 -37.69 -15.75 8.94
C SER A 341 -36.17 -15.74 8.81
N SER A 342 -35.48 -15.30 9.87
CA SER A 342 -34.02 -15.21 9.97
C SER A 342 -33.25 -16.42 9.45
N ASN A 343 -33.81 -17.64 9.55
CA ASN A 343 -33.17 -18.88 9.09
C ASN A 343 -33.11 -19.06 7.55
N LYS A 344 -33.70 -18.16 6.74
CA LYS A 344 -33.74 -18.27 5.26
C LYS A 344 -33.01 -17.15 4.50
N ILE A 345 -32.35 -16.22 5.20
CA ILE A 345 -31.73 -15.02 4.60
C ILE A 345 -30.72 -15.37 3.49
N ASN A 346 -29.94 -16.45 3.64
CA ASN A 346 -28.91 -16.85 2.68
C ASN A 346 -29.45 -17.16 1.27
N SER A 347 -30.76 -17.41 1.12
CA SER A 347 -31.38 -17.67 -0.19
C SER A 347 -31.88 -16.41 -0.90
N PHE A 348 -31.79 -15.25 -0.26
CA PHE A 348 -32.32 -13.99 -0.80
C PHE A 348 -31.53 -13.52 -2.03
N VAL A 349 -30.20 -13.47 -1.92
CA VAL A 349 -29.31 -13.06 -3.02
C VAL A 349 -29.17 -14.22 -4.00
N ARG A 350 -29.50 -13.95 -5.26
CA ARG A 350 -29.50 -14.93 -6.34
C ARG A 350 -29.28 -14.25 -7.70
N PRO A 351 -28.83 -14.95 -8.75
CA PRO A 351 -28.56 -14.32 -10.05
C PRO A 351 -29.80 -13.59 -10.61
N PHE A 352 -29.58 -12.46 -11.29
CA PHE A 352 -30.63 -11.76 -12.04
C PHE A 352 -30.60 -12.19 -13.51
N ASN A 353 -31.76 -12.37 -14.12
CA ASN A 353 -31.88 -12.42 -15.58
C ASN A 353 -32.17 -11.01 -16.10
N LEU A 354 -31.20 -10.40 -16.80
CA LEU A 354 -31.35 -9.02 -17.30
C LEU A 354 -32.46 -8.86 -18.35
N GLU A 355 -32.93 -9.96 -18.95
CA GLU A 355 -34.03 -9.96 -19.93
C GLU A 355 -35.42 -9.85 -19.25
N VAL A 356 -35.50 -9.93 -17.91
CA VAL A 356 -36.76 -9.92 -17.15
C VAL A 356 -36.75 -8.83 -16.07
N ALA A 357 -37.76 -7.95 -16.11
CA ALA A 357 -37.98 -6.93 -15.07
C ALA A 357 -38.87 -7.46 -13.93
N PRO A 358 -38.76 -6.92 -12.69
CA PRO A 358 -37.80 -5.90 -12.26
C PRO A 358 -36.43 -6.48 -11.85
N LEU A 359 -35.39 -5.66 -11.94
CA LEU A 359 -34.01 -6.01 -11.51
C LEU A 359 -33.71 -5.59 -10.06
N ILE A 360 -34.73 -5.60 -9.22
CA ILE A 360 -34.71 -5.32 -7.79
C ILE A 360 -35.56 -6.37 -7.06
N ARG A 361 -35.08 -6.82 -5.90
CA ARG A 361 -35.80 -7.67 -4.96
C ARG A 361 -35.79 -7.00 -3.59
N VAL A 362 -36.89 -7.17 -2.87
CA VAL A 362 -37.07 -6.60 -1.55
C VAL A 362 -37.58 -7.68 -0.61
N ALA A 363 -37.03 -7.74 0.60
CA ALA A 363 -37.58 -8.58 1.64
C ALA A 363 -37.59 -7.91 3.01
N ILE A 364 -38.54 -8.31 3.84
CA ILE A 364 -38.64 -7.96 5.25
C ILE A 364 -38.41 -9.24 6.06
N VAL A 365 -37.48 -9.19 7.01
CA VAL A 365 -37.12 -10.32 7.87
C VAL A 365 -37.55 -10.02 9.29
N ASP A 366 -38.39 -10.91 9.85
CA ASP A 366 -38.85 -10.85 11.25
C ASP A 366 -39.31 -9.43 11.68
N ASN A 367 -39.91 -8.65 10.77
CA ASN A 367 -40.32 -7.25 10.93
C ASN A 367 -39.24 -6.28 11.46
N SER A 368 -37.96 -6.66 11.41
CA SER A 368 -36.86 -5.92 12.03
C SER A 368 -35.73 -5.58 11.06
N VAL A 369 -35.67 -6.25 9.90
CA VAL A 369 -34.64 -6.01 8.89
C VAL A 369 -35.28 -5.86 7.51
N LEU A 370 -34.89 -4.80 6.79
CA LEU A 370 -35.18 -4.62 5.37
C LEU A 370 -33.96 -5.06 4.55
N LEU A 371 -34.19 -5.97 3.60
CA LEU A 371 -33.21 -6.42 2.62
C LEU A 371 -33.55 -5.89 1.22
N LEU A 372 -32.56 -5.37 0.53
CA LEU A 372 -32.63 -5.02 -0.89
C LEU A 372 -31.55 -5.81 -1.63
N ASP A 373 -31.88 -6.37 -2.79
CA ASP A 373 -30.92 -6.94 -3.73
C ASP A 373 -31.21 -6.33 -5.10
N ILE A 374 -30.26 -5.58 -5.66
CA ILE A 374 -30.46 -4.79 -6.87
C ILE A 374 -29.31 -5.05 -7.84
N HIS A 375 -29.59 -5.20 -9.14
CA HIS A 375 -28.54 -5.40 -10.12
C HIS A 375 -27.79 -4.09 -10.45
N HIS A 376 -26.46 -4.12 -10.44
CA HIS A 376 -25.58 -2.96 -10.64
C HIS A 376 -25.76 -2.26 -12.01
N ILE A 377 -26.41 -2.90 -12.99
CA ILE A 377 -26.72 -2.26 -14.29
C ILE A 377 -27.75 -1.11 -14.19
N ILE A 378 -28.58 -1.10 -13.14
CA ILE A 378 -29.62 -0.09 -12.92
C ILE A 378 -29.32 0.88 -11.78
N VAL A 379 -28.32 0.59 -10.94
CA VAL A 379 -27.97 1.40 -9.77
C VAL A 379 -26.47 1.45 -9.53
N ASP A 380 -26.02 2.49 -8.85
CA ASP A 380 -24.69 2.63 -8.28
C ASP A 380 -24.77 2.90 -6.75
N GLY A 381 -23.63 3.01 -6.07
CA GLY A 381 -23.61 3.24 -4.61
C GLY A 381 -24.40 4.48 -4.18
N THR A 382 -24.29 5.58 -4.92
CA THR A 382 -25.09 6.80 -4.66
C THR A 382 -26.59 6.57 -4.86
N SER A 383 -26.98 5.77 -5.86
CA SER A 383 -28.39 5.41 -6.09
C SER A 383 -28.99 4.67 -4.90
N ILE A 384 -28.23 3.80 -4.24
CA ILE A 384 -28.69 3.10 -3.03
C ILE A 384 -29.05 4.11 -1.94
N SER A 385 -28.17 5.07 -1.66
CA SER A 385 -28.44 6.13 -0.67
C SER A 385 -29.67 6.97 -1.02
N ILE A 386 -29.88 7.25 -2.32
CA ILE A 386 -31.08 7.96 -2.80
C ILE A 386 -32.35 7.13 -2.60
N LEU A 387 -32.32 5.82 -2.92
CA LEU A 387 -33.44 4.91 -2.74
C LEU A 387 -33.86 4.81 -1.27
N ILE A 388 -32.88 4.62 -0.37
CA ILE A 388 -33.11 4.53 1.08
C ILE A 388 -33.76 5.82 1.59
N ARG A 389 -33.25 6.98 1.17
CA ARG A 389 -33.83 8.27 1.52
C ARG A 389 -35.26 8.42 0.99
N GLN A 390 -35.52 8.03 -0.25
CA GLN A 390 -36.87 8.10 -0.82
C GLN A 390 -37.86 7.24 -0.02
N ILE A 391 -37.49 6.02 0.37
CA ILE A 391 -38.33 5.16 1.22
C ILE A 391 -38.64 5.89 2.54
N ASN A 392 -37.63 6.50 3.16
CA ASN A 392 -37.81 7.23 4.42
C ASN A 392 -38.72 8.47 4.27
N ASP A 393 -38.48 9.30 3.25
CA ASP A 393 -39.22 10.54 3.01
C ASP A 393 -40.70 10.25 2.69
N ILE A 394 -40.97 9.20 1.89
CA ILE A 394 -42.33 8.73 1.60
C ILE A 394 -42.98 8.16 2.86
N TYR A 395 -42.25 7.37 3.65
CA TYR A 395 -42.77 6.82 4.89
C TYR A 395 -43.25 7.93 5.81
N TYR A 396 -42.47 8.98 6.07
CA TYR A 396 -42.89 10.07 6.96
C TYR A 396 -43.81 11.11 6.31
N GLY A 397 -44.05 11.04 5.00
CA GLY A 397 -44.89 12.01 4.29
C GLY A 397 -44.27 13.42 4.23
N VAL A 398 -42.93 13.51 4.23
CA VAL A 398 -42.18 14.78 4.20
C VAL A 398 -41.81 15.19 2.76
N GLU A 399 -42.53 14.64 1.79
CA GLU A 399 -42.33 14.90 0.37
C GLU A 399 -42.66 16.35 0.00
N LYS A 400 -41.64 17.22 -0.08
CA LYS A 400 -41.79 18.55 -0.67
C LYS A 400 -41.92 18.41 -2.19
N THR A 401 -43.16 18.39 -2.68
CA THR A 401 -43.57 18.53 -4.10
C THR A 401 -42.70 17.75 -5.10
N PHE A 402 -42.98 16.47 -5.23
CA PHE A 402 -42.49 15.67 -6.34
C PHE A 402 -43.24 16.02 -7.63
N THR A 403 -42.53 16.34 -8.70
CA THR A 403 -43.13 16.65 -10.01
C THR A 403 -42.89 15.51 -11.00
N ASP A 404 -43.92 15.12 -11.77
CA ASP A 404 -43.81 14.14 -12.86
C ASP A 404 -42.93 14.64 -14.04
N GLU A 405 -42.38 15.85 -13.94
CA GLU A 405 -41.55 16.52 -14.94
C GLU A 405 -40.05 16.22 -14.80
N GLU A 406 -39.62 15.45 -13.80
CA GLU A 406 -38.21 15.08 -13.61
C GLU A 406 -37.68 14.16 -14.71
N VAL A 407 -36.48 14.46 -15.22
CA VAL A 407 -35.75 13.58 -16.15
C VAL A 407 -35.36 12.26 -15.50
N GLN A 408 -35.37 11.19 -16.28
CA GLN A 408 -35.07 9.82 -15.86
C GLN A 408 -33.76 9.32 -16.46
N TYR A 409 -33.26 8.18 -15.99
CA TYR A 409 -31.99 7.62 -16.50
C TYR A 409 -32.05 7.28 -18.00
N SER A 410 -33.21 6.88 -18.53
CA SER A 410 -33.40 6.68 -19.97
C SER A 410 -33.16 7.97 -20.77
N ASP A 411 -33.51 9.13 -20.21
CA ASP A 411 -33.26 10.44 -20.81
C ASP A 411 -31.76 10.75 -20.84
N TYR A 412 -31.08 10.47 -19.73
CA TYR A 412 -29.63 10.58 -19.62
C TYR A 412 -28.90 9.67 -20.62
N ALA A 413 -29.34 8.41 -20.75
CA ALA A 413 -28.75 7.46 -21.67
C ALA A 413 -28.87 7.91 -23.14
N TRP A 414 -30.01 8.51 -23.51
CA TRP A 414 -30.18 9.16 -24.82
C TRP A 414 -29.24 10.33 -25.00
N PHE A 415 -29.20 11.24 -24.02
CA PHE A 415 -28.35 12.43 -24.04
C PHE A 415 -26.86 12.07 -24.24
N ILE A 416 -26.34 11.08 -23.50
CA ILE A 416 -24.95 10.63 -23.63
C ILE A 416 -24.69 9.99 -24.99
N ASN A 417 -25.63 9.20 -25.52
CA ASN A 417 -25.43 8.56 -26.82
C ASN A 417 -25.49 9.57 -27.99
N GLU A 418 -26.33 10.60 -27.93
CA GLU A 418 -26.29 11.71 -28.92
C GLU A 418 -24.95 12.45 -28.89
N LYS A 419 -24.33 12.55 -27.71
CA LYS A 419 -23.03 13.21 -27.54
C LYS A 419 -21.87 12.48 -28.21
N LYS A 420 -21.98 11.16 -28.40
CA LYS A 420 -20.93 10.35 -29.05
C LYS A 420 -20.62 10.76 -30.49
N GLU A 421 -21.54 11.45 -31.15
CA GLU A 421 -21.38 11.93 -32.53
C GLU A 421 -20.88 13.38 -32.62
N THR A 422 -20.50 13.99 -31.50
CA THR A 422 -20.06 15.39 -31.42
C THR A 422 -18.54 15.54 -31.43
N THR A 423 -18.04 16.72 -31.84
CA THR A 423 -16.60 17.03 -31.81
C THR A 423 -16.02 17.05 -30.39
N GLU A 424 -16.83 17.41 -29.38
CA GLU A 424 -16.44 17.41 -27.96
C GLU A 424 -16.08 15.99 -27.48
N TYR A 425 -16.80 14.98 -27.96
CA TYR A 425 -16.51 13.58 -27.67
C TYR A 425 -15.18 13.13 -28.29
N ASP A 426 -14.86 13.56 -29.52
CA ASP A 426 -13.58 13.28 -30.15
C ASP A 426 -12.39 13.95 -29.45
N GLU A 427 -12.59 15.13 -28.86
CA GLU A 427 -11.58 15.81 -28.06
C GLU A 427 -11.20 15.04 -26.78
N GLN A 428 -12.17 14.41 -26.10
CA GLN A 428 -11.88 13.56 -24.94
C GLN A 428 -10.95 12.40 -25.31
N PHE A 429 -11.11 11.82 -26.50
CA PHE A 429 -10.23 10.75 -26.98
C PHE A 429 -8.83 11.21 -27.35
N LYS A 430 -8.64 12.46 -27.77
CA LYS A 430 -7.30 13.01 -28.01
C LYS A 430 -6.49 13.01 -26.72
N PHE A 431 -7.09 13.43 -25.61
CA PHE A 431 -6.44 13.42 -24.29
C PHE A 431 -5.95 12.02 -23.89
N TYR A 432 -6.82 10.99 -23.96
CA TYR A 432 -6.41 9.62 -23.65
C TYR A 432 -5.37 9.10 -24.66
N LYS A 433 -5.52 9.42 -25.95
CA LYS A 433 -4.55 9.01 -26.97
C LYS A 433 -3.17 9.60 -26.68
N GLU A 434 -3.09 10.88 -26.35
CA GLU A 434 -1.83 11.54 -25.97
C GLU A 434 -1.22 10.88 -24.73
N MET A 435 -2.01 10.68 -23.67
CA MET A 435 -1.58 10.01 -22.44
C MET A 435 -0.95 8.63 -22.69
N PHE A 436 -1.58 7.80 -23.53
CA PHE A 436 -1.12 6.41 -23.78
C PHE A 436 -0.13 6.27 -24.95
N SER A 437 0.07 7.30 -25.76
CA SER A 437 1.01 7.28 -26.89
C SER A 437 2.43 7.74 -26.53
N THR A 438 2.58 8.45 -25.41
CA THR A 438 3.82 9.13 -25.03
C THR A 438 4.79 8.26 -24.23
N MET A 439 4.34 7.13 -23.71
CA MET A 439 5.09 6.31 -22.76
C MET A 439 4.83 4.82 -22.98
N GLU A 440 5.89 4.01 -22.91
CA GLU A 440 5.74 2.56 -22.77
C GLU A 440 5.26 2.22 -21.35
N TYR A 441 4.35 1.25 -21.25
CA TYR A 441 3.78 0.82 -19.98
C TYR A 441 3.40 -0.67 -20.01
N GLU A 442 3.44 -1.29 -18.84
CA GLU A 442 2.87 -2.60 -18.55
C GLU A 442 1.90 -2.47 -17.37
N PRO A 443 0.94 -3.39 -17.21
CA PRO A 443 0.21 -3.51 -15.95
C PRO A 443 1.19 -3.64 -14.77
N PRO A 444 0.99 -2.92 -13.66
CA PRO A 444 1.85 -3.02 -12.49
C PRO A 444 1.87 -4.43 -11.89
N GLU A 445 3.07 -4.98 -11.68
CA GLU A 445 3.28 -6.30 -11.08
C GLU A 445 3.72 -6.16 -9.62
N ILE A 446 2.80 -6.37 -8.67
CA ILE A 446 3.13 -6.50 -7.24
C ILE A 446 3.59 -7.95 -6.97
N PRO A 447 4.50 -8.22 -6.02
CA PRO A 447 4.94 -9.58 -5.68
C PRO A 447 3.78 -10.57 -5.49
N MET A 448 3.72 -11.56 -6.37
CA MET A 448 2.71 -12.63 -6.38
C MET A 448 3.14 -13.82 -5.53
N LYS A 449 2.20 -14.70 -5.19
CA LYS A 449 2.49 -15.98 -4.55
C LYS A 449 3.39 -16.86 -5.43
N ILE A 450 4.29 -17.60 -4.79
CA ILE A 450 5.05 -18.68 -5.43
C ILE A 450 4.03 -19.76 -5.83
N ASN A 451 3.80 -19.96 -7.14
CA ASN A 451 2.71 -20.74 -7.75
C ASN A 451 1.32 -20.07 -7.76
N SER A 452 1.25 -18.75 -7.96
CA SER A 452 0.00 -18.04 -8.21
C SER A 452 -0.79 -18.69 -9.36
N ASN A 453 -2.07 -19.00 -9.12
CA ASN A 453 -2.94 -19.51 -10.17
C ASN A 453 -3.69 -18.33 -10.79
N ILE A 454 -3.16 -17.76 -11.87
CA ILE A 454 -3.73 -16.57 -12.55
C ILE A 454 -5.19 -16.82 -13.01
N ASN A 455 -5.60 -18.08 -13.12
CA ASN A 455 -6.95 -18.48 -13.50
C ASN A 455 -7.91 -18.71 -12.32
N SER A 456 -7.52 -18.51 -11.06
CA SER A 456 -8.43 -18.63 -9.91
C SER A 456 -9.38 -17.42 -9.86
N LYS A 457 -10.55 -17.55 -10.49
CA LYS A 457 -11.70 -16.68 -10.23
C LYS A 457 -12.33 -17.06 -8.88
N GLY A 458 -12.75 -16.07 -8.08
CA GLY A 458 -13.57 -16.28 -6.88
C GLY A 458 -12.83 -16.39 -5.53
N HIS A 459 -11.56 -15.97 -5.43
CA HIS A 459 -10.81 -15.98 -4.16
C HIS A 459 -10.55 -14.55 -3.67
N VAL A 460 -11.61 -13.83 -3.33
CA VAL A 460 -11.54 -12.45 -2.83
C VAL A 460 -11.16 -12.44 -1.35
N ALA A 461 -10.13 -11.69 -1.00
CA ALA A 461 -9.79 -11.35 0.38
C ALA A 461 -9.75 -9.83 0.56
N LEU A 462 -9.93 -9.37 1.79
CA LEU A 462 -9.90 -7.96 2.14
C LEU A 462 -8.91 -7.72 3.28
N TYR A 463 -8.17 -6.62 3.21
CA TYR A 463 -7.40 -6.10 4.31
C TYR A 463 -7.85 -4.66 4.62
N GLN A 464 -8.05 -4.35 5.90
CA GLN A 464 -8.55 -3.06 6.35
C GLN A 464 -7.62 -2.43 7.38
N LYS A 465 -7.43 -1.11 7.27
CA LYS A 465 -6.65 -0.31 8.20
C LYS A 465 -7.33 1.03 8.42
N LEU A 466 -7.68 1.30 9.68
CA LEU A 466 -8.16 2.62 10.09
C LEU A 466 -6.95 3.54 10.33
N ILE A 467 -6.97 4.73 9.76
CA ILE A 467 -6.02 5.80 10.09
C ILE A 467 -6.39 6.37 11.46
N ASP A 468 -5.42 6.42 12.37
CA ASP A 468 -5.62 6.97 13.72
C ASP A 468 -6.02 8.47 13.69
N GLU A 469 -6.68 8.94 14.76
CA GLU A 469 -7.24 10.30 14.80
C GLU A 469 -6.16 11.40 14.71
N ASP A 470 -4.99 11.16 15.29
CA ASP A 470 -3.87 12.10 15.26
C ASP A 470 -3.33 12.28 13.84
N LEU A 471 -3.13 11.17 13.12
CA LEU A 471 -2.68 11.19 11.74
C LEU A 471 -3.76 11.75 10.82
N ASN A 472 -5.05 11.45 11.06
CA ASN A 472 -6.16 12.04 10.32
C ASN A 472 -6.14 13.57 10.37
N LYS A 473 -6.02 14.15 11.58
CA LYS A 473 -5.97 15.62 11.74
C LYS A 473 -4.78 16.22 10.99
N LYS A 474 -3.61 15.58 11.07
CA LYS A 474 -2.42 16.04 10.34
C LYS A 474 -2.60 15.97 8.83
N ILE A 475 -3.23 14.93 8.29
CA ILE A 475 -3.58 14.82 6.86
C ILE A 475 -4.45 16.02 6.45
N ASP A 476 -5.52 16.29 7.18
CA ASP A 476 -6.46 17.36 6.84
C ASP A 476 -5.82 18.75 6.93
N ASP A 477 -5.04 19.01 7.98
CA ASP A 477 -4.29 20.25 8.14
C ASP A 477 -3.26 20.42 7.02
N TYR A 478 -2.56 19.34 6.64
CA TYR A 478 -1.59 19.34 5.55
C TYR A 478 -2.24 19.65 4.20
N ILE A 479 -3.31 18.94 3.85
CA ILE A 479 -4.05 19.11 2.59
C ILE A 479 -4.57 20.54 2.47
N LYS A 480 -5.13 21.08 3.57
CA LYS A 480 -5.62 22.45 3.63
C LYS A 480 -4.50 23.49 3.45
N LYS A 481 -3.36 23.31 4.13
CA LYS A 481 -2.20 24.20 4.03
C LYS A 481 -1.59 24.19 2.63
N SER A 482 -1.47 23.00 2.04
CA SER A 482 -0.86 22.77 0.73
C SER A 482 -1.80 23.04 -0.45
N LYS A 483 -3.07 23.36 -0.19
CA LYS A 483 -4.13 23.61 -1.20
C LYS A 483 -4.30 22.43 -2.18
N LEU A 484 -4.21 21.21 -1.65
CA LEU A 484 -4.36 19.97 -2.42
C LEU A 484 -5.77 19.40 -2.25
N SER A 485 -6.18 18.47 -3.11
CA SER A 485 -7.40 17.69 -2.90
C SER A 485 -7.11 16.40 -2.13
N LYS A 486 -8.06 15.93 -1.30
CA LYS A 486 -7.94 14.64 -0.59
C LYS A 486 -7.72 13.49 -1.57
N THR A 487 -8.49 13.46 -2.66
CA THR A 487 -8.33 12.45 -3.72
C THR A 487 -6.94 12.46 -4.33
N SER A 488 -6.40 13.63 -4.73
CA SER A 488 -5.05 13.69 -5.31
C SER A 488 -3.97 13.31 -4.33
N PHE A 489 -4.10 13.70 -3.06
CA PHE A 489 -3.16 13.35 -2.00
C PHE A 489 -3.03 11.83 -1.89
N PHE A 490 -4.14 11.13 -1.64
CA PHE A 490 -4.12 9.70 -1.48
C PHE A 490 -3.80 8.93 -2.77
N PHE A 491 -4.34 9.37 -3.91
CA PHE A 491 -4.07 8.75 -5.21
C PHE A 491 -2.56 8.78 -5.55
N SER A 492 -1.90 9.90 -5.24
CA SER A 492 -0.48 10.06 -5.56
C SER A 492 0.39 9.17 -4.67
N ILE A 493 0.03 9.03 -3.38
CA ILE A 493 0.69 8.08 -2.48
C ILE A 493 0.49 6.63 -2.95
N TYR A 494 -0.74 6.29 -3.37
CA TYR A 494 -1.05 4.98 -3.93
C TYR A 494 -0.17 4.67 -5.16
N VAL A 495 -0.12 5.60 -6.12
CA VAL A 495 0.72 5.46 -7.32
C VAL A 495 2.19 5.37 -6.97
N TYR A 496 2.66 6.16 -6.00
CA TYR A 496 4.04 6.13 -5.54
C TYR A 496 4.41 4.77 -4.94
N VAL A 497 3.62 4.24 -4.01
CA VAL A 497 3.89 2.92 -3.41
C VAL A 497 3.80 1.82 -4.47
N LEU A 498 2.80 1.89 -5.36
CA LEU A 498 2.68 0.96 -6.48
C LEU A 498 3.94 0.95 -7.36
N SER A 499 4.55 2.11 -7.61
CA SER A 499 5.81 2.21 -8.35
C SER A 499 6.99 1.51 -7.68
N LYS A 500 7.03 1.49 -6.34
CA LYS A 500 8.08 0.81 -5.58
C LYS A 500 7.90 -0.70 -5.62
N TYR A 501 6.66 -1.17 -5.54
CA TYR A 501 6.34 -2.60 -5.58
C TYR A 501 6.44 -3.20 -6.98
N SER A 502 6.09 -2.43 -8.02
CA SER A 502 6.21 -2.89 -9.41
C SER A 502 7.56 -2.61 -10.07
N ASN A 503 8.43 -1.83 -9.40
CA ASN A 503 9.70 -1.36 -9.95
C ASN A 503 9.54 -0.67 -11.33
N GLN A 504 8.44 0.08 -11.48
CA GLN A 504 8.11 0.84 -12.70
C GLN A 504 8.00 2.32 -12.38
N THR A 505 8.30 3.18 -13.35
CA THR A 505 8.09 4.64 -13.24
C THR A 505 6.79 5.09 -13.89
N ASN A 506 6.32 4.40 -14.92
CA ASN A 506 5.05 4.65 -15.58
C ASN A 506 4.00 3.66 -15.04
N ILE A 507 3.05 4.18 -14.26
CA ILE A 507 2.07 3.39 -13.53
C ILE A 507 0.73 3.42 -14.27
N TYR A 508 0.36 2.29 -14.84
CA TYR A 508 -0.95 2.08 -15.45
C TYR A 508 -1.96 1.65 -14.39
N THR A 509 -2.91 2.54 -14.09
CA THR A 509 -3.92 2.38 -13.04
C THR A 509 -5.30 2.85 -13.53
N SER A 510 -6.31 2.79 -12.68
CA SER A 510 -7.57 3.48 -12.90
C SER A 510 -8.06 4.21 -11.65
N VAL A 511 -8.97 5.15 -11.89
CA VAL A 511 -9.76 5.79 -10.84
C VAL A 511 -11.24 5.60 -11.09
N VAL A 512 -12.02 5.52 -10.02
CA VAL A 512 -13.47 5.51 -10.07
C VAL A 512 -14.01 6.94 -9.91
N SER A 513 -14.99 7.29 -10.75
CA SER A 513 -15.72 8.56 -10.70
C SER A 513 -17.23 8.29 -10.60
N ASN A 514 -17.94 9.07 -9.80
CA ASN A 514 -19.39 8.98 -9.67
C ASN A 514 -20.16 9.49 -10.91
N ASN A 515 -19.50 10.25 -11.80
CA ASN A 515 -20.06 10.80 -13.05
C ASN A 515 -21.40 11.55 -12.89
N ARG A 516 -21.62 12.18 -11.73
CA ARG A 516 -22.85 12.91 -11.34
C ARG A 516 -22.62 14.41 -11.25
N ASN A 517 -21.82 14.95 -12.16
CA ASN A 517 -21.41 16.36 -12.15
C ASN A 517 -22.54 17.33 -12.57
N ARG A 518 -23.63 16.79 -13.15
CA ARG A 518 -24.80 17.56 -13.58
C ARG A 518 -25.87 17.57 -12.50
N LEU A 519 -26.46 18.73 -12.24
CA LEU A 519 -27.54 18.89 -11.26
C LEU A 519 -28.73 17.95 -11.50
N GLN A 520 -29.11 17.75 -12.76
CA GLN A 520 -30.21 16.84 -13.13
C GLN A 520 -29.91 15.38 -12.75
N CYS A 521 -28.64 15.00 -12.61
CA CYS A 521 -28.21 13.64 -12.26
C CYS A 521 -27.99 13.45 -10.75
N GLU A 522 -27.96 14.52 -9.93
CA GLU A 522 -27.59 14.43 -8.51
C GLU A 522 -28.53 13.52 -7.72
N LYS A 523 -29.84 13.59 -8.00
CA LYS A 523 -30.88 12.82 -7.31
C LYS A 523 -31.46 11.68 -8.17
N MET A 524 -30.87 11.42 -9.34
CA MET A 524 -31.36 10.42 -10.29
C MET A 524 -30.85 9.02 -9.89
N ILE A 525 -31.70 8.00 -9.95
CA ILE A 525 -31.29 6.61 -9.75
C ILE A 525 -30.81 6.04 -11.09
N GLY A 526 -29.68 5.34 -11.09
CA GLY A 526 -29.06 4.84 -12.32
C GLY A 526 -27.60 4.41 -12.17
N MET A 527 -27.05 3.79 -13.22
CA MET A 527 -25.63 3.41 -13.28
C MET A 527 -24.79 4.56 -13.84
N PHE A 528 -24.26 5.43 -12.97
CA PHE A 528 -23.39 6.55 -13.39
C PHE A 528 -21.91 6.29 -13.15
N VAL A 529 -21.58 5.53 -12.10
CA VAL A 529 -20.21 5.21 -11.72
C VAL A 529 -19.42 4.70 -12.92
N THR A 530 -18.27 5.31 -13.16
CA THR A 530 -17.40 4.99 -14.29
C THR A 530 -15.97 4.83 -13.82
N THR A 531 -15.29 3.84 -14.38
CA THR A 531 -13.86 3.64 -14.18
C THR A 531 -13.10 4.27 -15.34
N LYS A 532 -12.04 5.02 -15.05
CA LYS A 532 -11.23 5.74 -16.03
C LYS A 532 -9.77 5.26 -15.98
N PRO A 533 -9.18 4.84 -17.11
CA PRO A 533 -7.78 4.43 -17.15
C PRO A 533 -6.86 5.66 -17.03
N LEU A 534 -5.72 5.45 -16.41
CA LEU A 534 -4.72 6.46 -16.09
C LEU A 534 -3.32 5.90 -16.31
N LEU A 535 -2.45 6.69 -16.93
CA LEU A 535 -1.03 6.43 -16.99
C LEU A 535 -0.28 7.58 -16.31
N ILE A 536 0.30 7.31 -15.14
CA ILE A 536 0.98 8.32 -14.33
C ILE A 536 2.48 8.04 -14.34
N ASN A 537 3.28 9.06 -14.67
CA ASN A 537 4.72 9.00 -14.50
C ASN A 537 5.10 9.48 -13.09
N VAL A 538 5.84 8.64 -12.35
CA VAL A 538 6.42 9.00 -11.06
C VAL A 538 7.76 9.71 -11.30
N PRO A 539 7.87 11.02 -11.01
CA PRO A 539 9.06 11.79 -11.37
C PRO A 539 10.21 11.47 -10.41
N SER A 540 11.44 11.50 -10.91
CA SER A 540 12.63 11.23 -10.08
C SER A 540 13.15 12.47 -9.34
N ASN A 541 13.02 13.66 -9.94
CA ASN A 541 13.66 14.89 -9.48
C ASN A 541 12.66 15.98 -9.04
N ASP A 542 11.37 15.75 -9.14
CA ASP A 542 10.37 16.71 -8.64
C ASP A 542 10.10 16.48 -7.16
N SER A 543 9.60 17.52 -6.48
CA SER A 543 9.11 17.36 -5.11
C SER A 543 7.84 16.51 -5.10
N PHE A 544 7.59 15.82 -3.98
CA PHE A 544 6.38 15.03 -3.82
C PHE A 544 5.11 15.90 -3.90
N ASN A 545 5.15 17.11 -3.38
CA ASN A 545 4.05 18.08 -3.52
C ASN A 545 3.77 18.48 -4.97
N LYS A 546 4.82 18.69 -5.77
CA LYS A 546 4.63 18.96 -7.20
C LYS A 546 3.98 17.76 -7.88
N PHE A 547 4.42 16.54 -7.56
CA PHE A 547 3.82 15.30 -8.06
C PHE A 547 2.32 15.19 -7.69
N ILE A 548 1.94 15.46 -6.43
CA ILE A 548 0.52 15.47 -6.02
C ILE A 548 -0.27 16.52 -6.81
N ASN A 549 0.27 17.72 -6.98
CA ASN A 549 -0.39 18.80 -7.70
C ASN A 549 -0.57 18.50 -9.19
N ASP A 550 0.42 17.89 -9.84
CA ASP A 550 0.32 17.50 -11.24
C ASP A 550 -0.68 16.36 -11.44
N ASN A 551 -0.72 15.38 -10.51
CA ASN A 551 -1.79 14.37 -10.49
C ASN A 551 -3.17 14.98 -10.25
N MET A 552 -3.28 16.01 -9.40
CA MET A 552 -4.54 16.74 -9.19
C MET A 552 -5.05 17.35 -10.50
N LYS A 553 -4.19 17.99 -11.30
CA LYS A 553 -4.57 18.54 -12.62
C LYS A 553 -5.08 17.46 -13.57
N THR A 554 -4.37 16.33 -13.62
CA THR A 554 -4.77 15.17 -14.45
C THR A 554 -6.13 14.61 -14.04
N LEU A 555 -6.36 14.43 -12.73
CA LEU A 555 -7.63 13.95 -12.20
C LEU A 555 -8.79 14.90 -12.53
N LEU A 556 -8.58 16.22 -12.45
CA LEU A 556 -9.58 17.22 -12.83
C LEU A 556 -9.97 17.11 -14.30
N THR A 557 -9.00 16.99 -15.21
CA THR A 557 -9.28 16.79 -16.64
C THR A 557 -10.07 15.51 -16.90
N ILE A 558 -9.81 14.45 -16.13
CA ILE A 558 -10.56 13.19 -16.23
C ILE A 558 -11.98 13.31 -15.72
N TYR A 559 -12.20 14.05 -14.63
CA TYR A 559 -13.54 14.28 -14.09
C TYR A 559 -14.42 15.14 -15.01
N ASP A 560 -13.81 16.01 -15.82
CA ASP A 560 -14.52 16.76 -16.88
C ASP A 560 -14.89 15.88 -18.09
N ASN A 561 -14.24 14.71 -18.25
CA ASN A 561 -14.50 13.79 -19.35
C ASN A 561 -15.66 12.81 -19.01
N GLU A 562 -16.90 13.19 -19.28
CA GLU A 562 -18.09 12.45 -18.79
C GLU A 562 -18.58 11.28 -19.68
N TYR A 563 -18.12 11.17 -20.93
CA TYR A 563 -18.87 10.41 -21.95
C TYR A 563 -18.51 8.92 -22.06
N GLU A 564 -17.26 8.53 -21.81
CA GLU A 564 -16.80 7.15 -22.03
C GLU A 564 -16.35 6.39 -20.79
N SER A 565 -16.42 5.06 -20.83
CA SER A 565 -15.97 4.19 -19.73
C SER A 565 -14.62 3.55 -20.05
N LEU A 566 -14.02 2.87 -19.06
CA LEU A 566 -12.82 2.05 -19.26
C LEU A 566 -12.96 1.10 -20.47
N ALA A 567 -14.11 0.45 -20.64
CA ALA A 567 -14.33 -0.48 -21.74
C ALA A 567 -14.25 0.22 -23.10
N GLY A 568 -14.95 1.36 -23.27
CA GLY A 568 -14.94 2.12 -24.51
C GLY A 568 -13.57 2.72 -24.83
N ILE A 569 -12.84 3.20 -23.82
CA ILE A 569 -11.48 3.74 -23.99
C ILE A 569 -10.50 2.62 -24.37
N THR A 570 -10.54 1.50 -23.64
CA THR A 570 -9.66 0.35 -23.86
C THR A 570 -9.86 -0.24 -25.25
N GLU A 571 -11.10 -0.37 -25.70
CA GLU A 571 -11.40 -0.89 -27.04
C GLU A 571 -10.88 0.06 -28.14
N LYS A 572 -11.21 1.36 -28.06
CA LYS A 572 -10.87 2.31 -29.12
C LYS A 572 -9.36 2.55 -29.21
N LEU A 573 -8.65 2.54 -28.09
CA LEU A 573 -7.20 2.75 -28.03
C LEU A 573 -6.37 1.45 -28.00
N LYS A 574 -7.03 0.28 -27.91
CA LYS A 574 -6.39 -1.03 -27.75
C LYS A 574 -5.43 -1.08 -26.56
N LEU A 575 -5.87 -0.57 -25.41
CA LEU A 575 -5.05 -0.56 -24.19
C LEU A 575 -4.84 -1.98 -23.65
N LYS A 576 -3.76 -2.17 -22.89
CA LYS A 576 -3.49 -3.43 -22.19
C LYS A 576 -4.54 -3.69 -21.10
N LYS A 577 -4.69 -4.95 -20.68
CA LYS A 577 -5.63 -5.30 -19.61
C LYS A 577 -5.19 -4.66 -18.30
N LEU A 578 -6.08 -3.89 -17.67
CA LEU A 578 -5.82 -3.28 -16.37
C LEU A 578 -6.08 -4.30 -15.25
N ASN A 579 -5.21 -4.32 -14.24
CA ASN A 579 -5.27 -5.25 -13.11
C ASN A 579 -5.51 -4.58 -11.75
N ASN A 580 -5.60 -3.25 -11.70
CA ASN A 580 -5.69 -2.50 -10.46
C ASN A 580 -6.63 -1.29 -10.56
N CYS A 581 -7.16 -0.85 -9.42
CA CYS A 581 -8.09 0.28 -9.32
C CYS A 581 -7.91 1.06 -8.02
N PHE A 582 -8.03 2.39 -8.10
CA PHE A 582 -8.07 3.28 -6.95
C PHE A 582 -9.47 3.90 -6.79
N VAL A 583 -9.97 3.91 -5.56
CA VAL A 583 -11.26 4.47 -5.19
C VAL A 583 -11.08 5.40 -3.99
N TYR A 584 -11.62 6.61 -4.11
CA TYR A 584 -11.76 7.55 -2.99
C TYR A 584 -13.25 7.84 -2.78
N GLN A 585 -13.75 7.54 -1.59
CA GLN A 585 -15.12 7.77 -1.18
C GLN A 585 -15.15 8.91 -0.16
N PRO A 586 -15.61 10.12 -0.55
CA PRO A 586 -15.73 11.25 0.38
C PRO A 586 -16.83 10.99 1.42
N GLU A 587 -16.79 11.75 2.52
CA GLU A 587 -17.81 11.65 3.57
C GLU A 587 -19.22 11.82 2.99
N ASN A 588 -20.10 10.84 3.23
CA ASN A 588 -21.47 10.87 2.76
C ASN A 588 -22.31 11.89 3.55
N ILE A 589 -22.41 13.13 3.03
CA ILE A 589 -23.28 14.19 3.58
C ILE A 589 -24.75 13.76 3.67
N HIS A 590 -25.17 12.74 2.89
CA HIS A 590 -26.55 12.26 2.85
C HIS A 590 -26.97 11.38 4.03
N SER A 591 -26.03 10.81 4.80
CA SER A 591 -26.35 9.99 5.97
C SER A 591 -26.46 10.79 7.28
N SER A 592 -26.00 12.05 7.31
CA SER A 592 -25.86 12.82 8.54
C SER A 592 -27.05 13.72 8.91
N ASN A 593 -28.05 13.91 8.03
CA ASN A 593 -29.16 14.85 8.23
C ASN A 593 -30.54 14.23 7.95
N ILE A 594 -30.85 13.07 8.54
CA ILE A 594 -32.23 12.56 8.59
C ILE A 594 -32.72 12.76 10.03
N ASP A 595 -33.47 13.85 10.28
CA ASP A 595 -34.02 14.17 11.61
C ASP A 595 -34.98 13.07 12.14
N ASN A 596 -35.61 12.30 11.24
CA ASN A 596 -36.47 11.14 11.53
C ASN A 596 -36.17 10.00 10.55
N SER A 597 -35.49 8.95 11.03
CA SER A 597 -35.12 7.77 10.24
C SER A 597 -35.99 6.57 10.61
N ILE A 598 -36.45 5.80 9.62
CA ILE A 598 -37.08 4.48 9.86
C ILE A 598 -36.07 3.39 10.25
N PHE A 599 -34.79 3.65 10.03
CA PHE A 599 -33.68 2.73 10.28
C PHE A 599 -32.95 3.09 11.57
N LYS A 600 -32.48 2.09 12.32
CA LYS A 600 -31.62 2.28 13.50
C LYS A 600 -30.30 2.91 13.06
N ILE A 601 -29.97 4.07 13.63
CA ILE A 601 -28.71 4.78 13.37
C ILE A 601 -27.68 4.28 14.37
N ASN A 602 -26.76 3.42 13.93
CA ASN A 602 -25.57 3.07 14.70
C ASN A 602 -24.40 3.95 14.23
N GLU A 603 -23.50 4.36 15.14
CA GLU A 603 -22.32 5.18 14.80
C GLU A 603 -21.41 4.48 13.78
N ASP A 604 -21.45 3.14 13.76
CA ASP A 604 -20.91 2.29 12.70
C ASP A 604 -21.95 2.07 11.60
N ASN A 605 -22.18 3.09 10.77
CA ASN A 605 -23.06 3.05 9.58
C ASN A 605 -22.57 2.08 8.48
N THR A 606 -21.98 0.94 8.84
CA THR A 606 -21.86 -0.22 7.96
C THR A 606 -23.22 -0.89 7.89
N THR A 607 -23.89 -0.70 6.78
CA THR A 607 -24.83 -1.67 6.20
C THR A 607 -24.29 -3.08 6.45
N TYR A 608 -24.75 -3.78 7.50
CA TYR A 608 -24.17 -5.06 7.86
C TYR A 608 -24.37 -6.04 6.70
N SER A 609 -23.27 -6.53 6.14
CA SER A 609 -23.25 -7.66 5.23
C SER A 609 -23.62 -8.91 6.03
N ILE A 610 -24.92 -9.20 6.17
CA ILE A 610 -25.37 -10.55 6.52
C ILE A 610 -24.82 -11.56 5.49
N PHE A 611 -24.45 -11.07 4.31
CA PHE A 611 -23.78 -11.80 3.25
C PHE A 611 -22.25 -11.60 3.33
N GLU A 612 -21.60 -12.15 4.35
CA GLU A 612 -20.12 -12.16 4.50
C GLU A 612 -19.37 -12.84 3.33
N ASN A 613 -20.08 -13.46 2.38
CA ASN A 613 -19.51 -14.24 1.27
C ASN A 613 -20.02 -13.87 -0.13
N ASN A 614 -20.82 -12.81 -0.31
CA ASN A 614 -21.30 -12.48 -1.64
C ASN A 614 -20.35 -11.52 -2.36
N GLU A 615 -19.85 -11.99 -3.50
CA GLU A 615 -18.89 -11.41 -4.43
C GLU A 615 -19.33 -10.07 -5.08
N SER A 616 -19.91 -9.12 -4.33
CA SER A 616 -20.21 -7.78 -4.80
C SER A 616 -19.04 -6.81 -4.55
N SER A 617 -17.82 -7.28 -4.78
CA SER A 617 -16.58 -6.49 -4.64
C SER A 617 -16.13 -5.96 -6.00
N THR A 618 -15.43 -4.84 -5.98
CA THR A 618 -14.83 -4.23 -7.20
C THR A 618 -13.82 -5.17 -7.91
N LEU A 619 -13.46 -6.27 -7.24
CA LEU A 619 -12.55 -7.35 -7.63
C LEU A 619 -12.99 -8.26 -8.78
N SER A 620 -14.25 -8.24 -9.20
CA SER A 620 -14.61 -9.02 -10.39
C SER A 620 -13.91 -8.54 -11.67
N LYS A 621 -13.37 -7.31 -11.66
CA LYS A 621 -12.72 -6.66 -12.79
C LYS A 621 -11.20 -6.51 -12.65
N PHE A 622 -10.66 -6.52 -11.43
CA PHE A 622 -9.27 -6.21 -11.13
C PHE A 622 -8.65 -7.25 -10.20
N ASP A 623 -7.34 -7.46 -10.27
CA ASP A 623 -6.63 -8.39 -9.38
C ASP A 623 -6.54 -7.81 -7.96
N PHE A 624 -6.51 -6.48 -7.82
CA PHE A 624 -6.70 -5.77 -6.55
C PHE A 624 -7.32 -4.37 -6.72
N SER A 625 -7.99 -3.87 -5.69
CA SER A 625 -8.65 -2.56 -5.63
C SER A 625 -8.31 -1.88 -4.31
N PHE A 626 -7.86 -0.63 -4.38
CA PHE A 626 -7.43 0.17 -3.24
C PHE A 626 -8.45 1.27 -2.97
N ASN A 627 -9.19 1.15 -1.88
CA ASN A 627 -10.28 2.04 -1.51
C ASN A 627 -9.93 2.84 -0.25
N ILE A 628 -10.26 4.13 -0.27
CA ILE A 628 -10.18 5.00 0.90
C ILE A 628 -11.55 5.60 1.13
N GLU A 629 -12.11 5.28 2.29
CA GLU A 629 -13.38 5.83 2.75
C GLU A 629 -13.13 6.91 3.80
N GLU A 630 -13.58 8.13 3.52
CA GLU A 630 -13.61 9.24 4.46
C GLU A 630 -14.84 9.12 5.36
N LYS A 631 -14.61 8.88 6.66
CA LYS A 631 -15.63 8.90 7.70
C LYS A 631 -15.58 10.23 8.45
N LYS A 632 -16.58 10.50 9.29
CA LYS A 632 -16.69 11.74 10.08
C LYS A 632 -15.42 12.14 10.83
N SER A 633 -14.67 11.17 11.36
CA SER A 633 -13.52 11.42 12.23
C SER A 633 -12.25 10.66 11.84
N ASN A 634 -12.25 9.87 10.76
CA ASN A 634 -11.09 9.09 10.31
C ASN A 634 -11.19 8.68 8.84
N TYR A 635 -10.12 8.08 8.33
CA TYR A 635 -10.10 7.41 7.02
C TYR A 635 -9.96 5.91 7.20
N LEU A 636 -10.77 5.13 6.48
CA LEU A 636 -10.63 3.69 6.39
C LEU A 636 -9.97 3.33 5.06
N ILE A 637 -8.79 2.74 5.12
CA ILE A 637 -8.13 2.12 3.97
C ILE A 637 -8.60 0.69 3.86
N THR A 638 -9.13 0.31 2.70
CA THR A 638 -9.52 -1.06 2.36
C THR A 638 -8.79 -1.50 1.11
N LEU A 639 -8.05 -2.60 1.18
CA LEU A 639 -7.44 -3.24 0.03
C LEU A 639 -8.13 -4.59 -0.21
N GLU A 640 -8.86 -4.64 -1.31
CA GLU A 640 -9.55 -5.79 -1.85
C GLU A 640 -8.61 -6.50 -2.84
N TYR A 641 -8.31 -7.80 -2.71
CA TYR A 641 -7.37 -8.50 -3.59
C TYR A 641 -7.75 -9.95 -3.89
N ASN A 642 -7.26 -10.47 -5.02
CA ASN A 642 -7.35 -11.89 -5.36
C ASN A 642 -6.31 -12.68 -4.56
N SER A 643 -6.75 -13.40 -3.54
CA SER A 643 -5.91 -14.22 -2.66
C SER A 643 -5.34 -15.47 -3.34
N GLY A 644 -5.80 -15.84 -4.53
CA GLY A 644 -5.12 -16.83 -5.38
C GLY A 644 -3.89 -16.27 -6.11
N ILE A 645 -3.78 -14.94 -6.20
CA ILE A 645 -2.66 -14.23 -6.82
C ILE A 645 -1.70 -13.69 -5.77
N TYR A 646 -2.20 -12.95 -4.77
CA TYR A 646 -1.37 -12.23 -3.79
C TYR A 646 -1.37 -12.85 -2.40
N ASP A 647 -0.25 -12.73 -1.70
CA ASP A 647 -0.10 -13.12 -0.30
C ASP A 647 -0.63 -12.03 0.64
N SER A 648 -1.29 -12.44 1.73
CA SER A 648 -1.85 -11.49 2.71
C SER A 648 -0.78 -10.62 3.35
N ASN A 649 0.43 -11.16 3.58
CA ASN A 649 1.51 -10.37 4.18
C ASN A 649 2.02 -9.29 3.21
N THR A 650 2.07 -9.58 1.90
CA THR A 650 2.43 -8.58 0.88
C THR A 650 1.42 -7.43 0.86
N ILE A 651 0.14 -7.75 0.93
CA ILE A 651 -0.96 -6.78 0.93
C ILE A 651 -0.96 -5.94 2.20
N GLU A 652 -0.81 -6.57 3.36
CA GLU A 652 -0.67 -5.88 4.64
C GLU A 652 0.52 -4.91 4.59
N MET A 653 1.65 -5.35 4.02
CA MET A 653 2.84 -4.51 3.90
C MET A 653 2.63 -3.33 2.96
N PHE A 654 1.93 -3.55 1.85
CA PHE A 654 1.59 -2.47 0.91
C PHE A 654 0.83 -1.35 1.61
N VAL A 655 -0.18 -1.70 2.42
CA VAL A 655 -0.98 -0.72 3.17
C VAL A 655 -0.18 -0.06 4.29
N LYS A 656 0.68 -0.80 5.00
CA LYS A 656 1.59 -0.22 6.01
C LYS A 656 2.55 0.78 5.38
N ASN A 657 3.12 0.46 4.22
CA ASN A 657 4.03 1.35 3.51
C ASN A 657 3.31 2.59 2.94
N PHE A 658 2.05 2.45 2.53
CA PHE A 658 1.20 3.59 2.18
C PHE A 658 1.00 4.54 3.38
N GLU A 659 0.69 4.00 4.55
CA GLU A 659 0.57 4.79 5.78
C GLU A 659 1.90 5.44 6.18
N GLU A 660 3.02 4.73 6.01
CA GLU A 660 4.36 5.27 6.30
C GLU A 660 4.69 6.48 5.42
N VAL A 661 4.31 6.46 4.13
CA VAL A 661 4.47 7.64 3.27
C VAL A 661 3.65 8.83 3.80
N ILE A 662 2.44 8.59 4.30
CA ILE A 662 1.62 9.63 4.95
C ILE A 662 2.32 10.18 6.20
N ARG A 663 2.90 9.30 7.03
CA ARG A 663 3.65 9.70 8.24
C ARG A 663 4.86 10.58 7.90
N ASN A 664 5.41 10.45 6.70
CA ASN A 664 6.52 11.25 6.17
C ASN A 664 6.08 12.52 5.39
N MET A 665 4.83 12.98 5.53
CA MET A 665 4.32 14.16 4.81
C MET A 665 5.10 15.47 5.03
N ASP A 666 5.78 15.61 6.17
CA ASP A 666 6.63 16.78 6.45
C ASP A 666 7.82 16.89 5.46
N TYR A 667 8.17 15.78 4.80
CA TYR A 667 9.25 15.72 3.81
C TYR A 667 8.75 15.83 2.36
N PHE A 668 7.47 16.08 2.11
CA PHE A 668 6.93 16.10 0.74
C PHE A 668 7.43 17.28 -0.13
N GLU A 669 8.16 18.23 0.45
CA GLU A 669 8.93 19.22 -0.32
C GLU A 669 10.23 18.64 -0.92
N ASN A 670 10.70 17.50 -0.42
CA ASN A 670 11.87 16.81 -0.96
C ASN A 670 11.53 16.06 -2.26
N HIS A 671 12.57 15.64 -2.97
CA HIS A 671 12.45 14.78 -4.14
C HIS A 671 11.66 13.50 -3.83
N VAL A 672 10.79 13.09 -4.76
CA VAL A 672 9.94 11.90 -4.66
C VAL A 672 10.73 10.63 -4.27
N ASN A 673 11.97 10.47 -4.76
CA ASN A 673 12.81 9.32 -4.44
C ASN A 673 13.36 9.30 -3.00
N ASN A 674 13.27 10.42 -2.28
CA ASN A 674 13.76 10.54 -0.91
C ASN A 674 12.66 10.38 0.15
N ILE A 675 11.41 10.17 -0.29
CA ILE A 675 10.30 9.90 0.63
C ILE A 675 10.43 8.46 1.11
N GLU A 676 10.63 8.28 2.42
CA GLU A 676 10.68 6.95 3.01
C GLU A 676 9.27 6.34 3.01
N TYR A 677 9.19 5.08 2.60
CA TYR A 677 7.96 4.30 2.59
C TYR A 677 8.09 3.03 3.43
N ILE A 678 9.30 2.69 3.88
CA ILE A 678 9.57 1.54 4.76
C ILE A 678 9.66 2.05 6.19
N SER A 679 8.89 1.45 7.08
CA SER A 679 8.90 1.82 8.50
C SER A 679 10.30 1.66 9.12
N THR A 680 10.58 2.46 10.14
CA THR A 680 11.88 2.38 10.86
C THR A 680 12.12 0.97 11.43
N ASP A 681 11.08 0.29 11.91
CA ASP A 681 11.17 -1.07 12.46
C ASP A 681 11.54 -2.11 11.40
N GLU A 682 10.95 -2.02 10.21
CA GLU A 682 11.30 -2.89 9.09
C GLU A 682 12.70 -2.61 8.57
N LYS A 683 13.07 -1.34 8.45
CA LYS A 683 14.43 -0.95 8.07
C LYS A 683 15.45 -1.49 9.05
N ASN A 684 15.17 -1.40 10.35
CA ASN A 684 16.01 -1.99 11.40
C ASN A 684 16.07 -3.51 11.30
N LYS A 685 14.95 -4.17 10.97
CA LYS A 685 14.92 -5.62 10.73
C LYS A 685 15.80 -6.01 9.55
N ILE A 686 15.70 -5.33 8.43
CA ILE A 686 16.49 -5.60 7.21
C ILE A 686 17.97 -5.33 7.45
N LEU A 687 18.30 -4.15 8.02
CA LEU A 687 19.69 -3.72 8.18
C LEU A 687 20.42 -4.47 9.28
N TYR A 688 19.76 -4.73 10.42
CA TYR A 688 20.44 -5.23 11.62
C TYR A 688 20.02 -6.65 12.01
N LYS A 689 18.75 -7.03 11.86
CA LYS A 689 18.32 -8.39 12.25
C LYS A 689 18.71 -9.44 11.21
N PHE A 690 18.52 -9.18 9.92
CA PHE A 690 18.92 -10.12 8.86
C PHE A 690 20.45 -10.21 8.70
N ASN A 691 21.17 -9.13 9.01
CA ASN A 691 22.64 -9.08 8.95
C ASN A 691 23.29 -9.25 10.34
N ASN A 692 22.67 -9.96 11.27
CA ASN A 692 23.16 -10.11 12.66
C ASN A 692 24.28 -11.17 12.82
N ASN A 693 25.05 -11.44 11.76
CA ASN A 693 26.14 -12.42 11.76
C ASN A 693 27.53 -11.74 11.83
N LYS A 694 27.62 -10.60 12.52
CA LYS A 694 28.88 -9.86 12.67
C LYS A 694 29.89 -10.67 13.48
N PHE A 695 31.09 -10.84 12.94
CA PHE A 695 32.22 -11.40 13.66
C PHE A 695 33.46 -10.52 13.48
N GLU A 696 34.16 -10.24 14.57
CA GLU A 696 35.41 -9.46 14.58
C GLU A 696 36.59 -10.40 14.76
N TYR A 697 37.55 -10.36 13.81
CA TYR A 697 38.76 -11.18 13.85
C TYR A 697 39.94 -10.35 14.33
N GLU A 698 40.76 -10.88 15.26
CA GLU A 698 41.91 -10.14 15.83
C GLU A 698 42.99 -9.80 14.80
N LYS A 699 43.23 -10.68 13.81
CA LYS A 699 44.19 -10.44 12.73
C LYS A 699 43.88 -11.29 11.50
N ILE A 700 43.58 -10.63 10.39
CA ILE A 700 43.40 -11.32 9.11
C ILE A 700 44.79 -11.64 8.53
N LYS A 701 45.04 -12.93 8.26
CA LYS A 701 46.29 -13.41 7.67
C LYS A 701 46.08 -13.87 6.23
N CYS A 702 47.17 -14.05 5.49
CA CYS A 702 47.09 -14.58 4.13
C CYS A 702 46.74 -16.07 4.14
N TYR A 703 45.96 -16.53 3.18
CA TYR A 703 45.52 -17.93 3.06
C TYR A 703 46.67 -18.93 3.20
N HIS A 704 47.75 -18.75 2.42
CA HIS A 704 48.89 -19.65 2.40
C HIS A 704 49.66 -19.71 3.71
N THR A 705 49.62 -18.64 4.53
CA THR A 705 50.29 -18.63 5.84
C THR A 705 49.55 -19.49 6.86
N GLU A 706 48.22 -19.57 6.76
CA GLU A 706 47.41 -20.45 7.60
C GLU A 706 47.49 -21.89 7.13
N PHE A 707 47.54 -22.14 5.82
CA PHE A 707 47.83 -23.46 5.28
C PHE A 707 49.21 -23.98 5.72
N ASP A 708 50.27 -23.16 5.64
CA ASP A 708 51.62 -23.52 6.07
C ASP A 708 51.67 -23.88 7.56
N LYS A 709 50.93 -23.14 8.39
CA LYS A 709 50.76 -23.48 9.82
C LYS A 709 50.12 -24.87 10.00
N LEU A 710 49.01 -25.13 9.31
CA LEU A 710 48.31 -26.42 9.41
C LEU A 710 49.17 -27.58 8.93
N ALA A 711 49.96 -27.38 7.88
CA ALA A 711 50.87 -28.40 7.37
C ALA A 711 52.02 -28.72 8.34
N HIS A 712 52.42 -27.75 9.16
CA HIS A 712 53.38 -27.98 10.23
C HIS A 712 52.75 -28.68 11.44
N GLU A 713 51.50 -28.36 11.78
CA GLU A 713 50.76 -28.97 12.90
C GLU A 713 50.28 -30.40 12.59
N ASN A 714 49.98 -30.71 11.32
CA ASN A 714 49.40 -31.99 10.87
C ASN A 714 50.17 -32.60 9.68
N PRO A 715 51.49 -32.82 9.79
CA PRO A 715 52.34 -33.09 8.62
C PRO A 715 52.00 -34.41 7.90
N ASP A 716 51.64 -35.45 8.65
CA ASP A 716 51.38 -36.79 8.09
C ASP A 716 49.90 -37.01 7.69
N LYS A 717 49.03 -36.03 7.93
CA LYS A 717 47.63 -36.13 7.51
C LYS A 717 47.54 -36.01 5.99
N ILE A 718 46.68 -36.81 5.36
CA ILE A 718 46.45 -36.72 3.91
C ILE A 718 45.65 -35.46 3.57
N ALA A 719 46.22 -34.61 2.72
CA ALA A 719 45.61 -33.37 2.23
C ALA A 719 44.85 -33.59 0.93
N LEU A 720 45.44 -34.33 -0.02
CA LEU A 720 44.88 -34.57 -1.36
C LEU A 720 44.99 -36.04 -1.75
N VAL A 721 43.98 -36.52 -2.48
CA VAL A 721 44.03 -37.79 -3.19
C VAL A 721 43.67 -37.55 -4.65
N PHE A 722 44.53 -38.01 -5.57
CA PHE A 722 44.32 -37.90 -7.02
C PHE A 722 44.84 -39.17 -7.71
N ASN A 723 44.00 -39.89 -8.45
CA ASN A 723 44.35 -41.17 -9.09
C ASN A 723 45.07 -42.15 -8.14
N GLU A 724 44.50 -42.36 -6.94
CA GLU A 724 45.05 -43.19 -5.85
C GLU A 724 46.36 -42.70 -5.21
N LYS A 725 46.98 -41.64 -5.76
CA LYS A 725 48.12 -40.98 -5.12
C LYS A 725 47.62 -40.14 -3.95
N GLU A 726 48.03 -40.52 -2.75
CA GLU A 726 47.82 -39.74 -1.53
C GLU A 726 48.98 -38.77 -1.33
N ILE A 727 48.66 -37.51 -1.05
CA ILE A 727 49.63 -36.45 -0.78
C ILE A 727 49.31 -35.88 0.60
N SER A 728 50.27 -35.99 1.51
CA SER A 728 50.18 -35.43 2.86
C SER A 728 50.26 -33.90 2.86
N TYR A 729 49.82 -33.28 3.95
CA TYR A 729 49.97 -31.84 4.13
C TYR A 729 51.43 -31.39 4.07
N ARG A 730 52.37 -32.19 4.61
CA ARG A 730 53.82 -31.92 4.51
C ARG A 730 54.27 -31.92 3.05
N GLU A 731 53.97 -32.98 2.30
CA GLU A 731 54.37 -33.10 0.89
C GLU A 731 53.78 -31.96 0.05
N LEU A 732 52.49 -31.65 0.22
CA LEU A 732 51.85 -30.55 -0.50
C LEU A 732 52.50 -29.19 -0.18
N ASN A 733 52.88 -28.96 1.08
CA ASN A 733 53.55 -27.75 1.50
C ASN A 733 54.99 -27.65 0.94
N GLU A 734 55.74 -28.73 0.97
CA GLU A 734 57.11 -28.81 0.44
C GLU A 734 57.14 -28.63 -1.08
N MET A 735 56.24 -29.28 -1.81
CA MET A 735 56.09 -29.12 -3.27
C MET A 735 55.74 -27.67 -3.64
N SER A 736 54.78 -27.07 -2.92
CA SER A 736 54.41 -25.67 -3.18
C SER A 736 55.49 -24.67 -2.74
N ASN A 737 56.30 -24.97 -1.72
CA ASN A 737 57.48 -24.16 -1.36
C ASN A 737 58.54 -24.19 -2.47
N SER A 738 58.88 -25.39 -2.97
CA SER A 738 59.84 -25.56 -4.07
C SER A 738 59.49 -24.67 -5.27
N LEU A 739 58.25 -24.76 -5.73
CA LEU A 739 57.77 -23.97 -6.85
C LEU A 739 57.68 -22.48 -6.51
N ALA A 740 57.31 -22.10 -5.29
CA ALA A 740 57.27 -20.69 -4.86
C ALA A 740 58.64 -20.02 -4.88
N HIS A 741 59.71 -20.74 -4.50
CA HIS A 741 61.09 -20.22 -4.60
C HIS A 741 61.48 -19.98 -6.05
N TYR A 742 61.15 -20.91 -6.96
CA TYR A 742 61.35 -20.71 -8.39
C TYR A 742 60.59 -19.49 -8.92
N LEU A 743 59.29 -19.37 -8.61
CA LEU A 743 58.47 -18.23 -9.03
C LEU A 743 59.05 -16.90 -8.54
N ARG A 744 59.55 -16.84 -7.30
CA ARG A 744 60.19 -15.64 -6.76
C ARG A 744 61.52 -15.33 -7.47
N MET A 745 62.29 -16.34 -7.88
CA MET A 745 63.49 -16.17 -8.69
C MET A 745 63.18 -15.63 -10.10
N GLU A 746 62.07 -16.06 -10.70
CA GLU A 746 61.56 -15.54 -11.97
C GLU A 746 60.92 -14.14 -11.86
N GLY A 747 60.93 -13.54 -10.67
CA GLY A 747 60.50 -12.17 -10.43
C GLY A 747 59.05 -12.00 -10.00
N VAL A 748 58.34 -13.08 -9.66
CA VAL A 748 56.97 -12.97 -9.11
C VAL A 748 57.00 -12.28 -7.75
N ASN A 749 56.16 -11.27 -7.60
CA ASN A 749 56.04 -10.43 -6.40
C ASN A 749 54.55 -10.12 -6.11
N ARG A 750 54.30 -9.36 -5.05
CA ARG A 750 52.97 -8.93 -4.57
C ARG A 750 52.11 -8.38 -5.70
N ASN A 751 50.88 -8.88 -5.81
CA ASN A 751 49.87 -8.48 -6.79
C ASN A 751 50.19 -8.79 -8.26
N ASN A 752 51.26 -9.53 -8.56
CA ASN A 752 51.42 -10.08 -9.90
C ASN A 752 50.37 -11.18 -10.11
N ILE A 753 49.68 -11.15 -11.25
CA ILE A 753 48.72 -12.19 -11.62
C ILE A 753 49.46 -13.22 -12.46
N ILE A 754 49.40 -14.50 -12.07
CA ILE A 754 50.06 -15.60 -12.77
C ILE A 754 48.99 -16.54 -13.31
N PRO A 755 48.76 -16.54 -14.64
CA PRO A 755 47.90 -17.51 -15.30
C PRO A 755 48.39 -18.94 -15.07
N ILE A 756 47.45 -19.84 -14.80
CA ILE A 756 47.67 -21.28 -14.71
C ILE A 756 46.69 -22.00 -15.63
N ILE A 757 47.22 -22.62 -16.67
CA ILE A 757 46.49 -23.48 -17.61
C ILE A 757 46.78 -24.91 -17.22
N CYS A 758 45.80 -25.58 -16.62
CA CYS A 758 46.02 -26.88 -16.01
C CYS A 758 44.80 -27.77 -16.21
N GLU A 759 45.01 -28.94 -16.81
CA GLU A 759 44.08 -30.07 -16.70
C GLU A 759 43.93 -30.52 -15.24
N ARG A 760 42.87 -31.25 -14.91
CA ARG A 760 42.61 -31.72 -13.54
C ARG A 760 43.75 -32.60 -13.04
N SER A 761 44.53 -32.06 -12.10
CA SER A 761 45.69 -32.71 -11.48
C SER A 761 46.00 -32.07 -10.12
N TYR A 762 46.62 -32.84 -9.22
CA TYR A 762 47.13 -32.29 -7.96
C TYR A 762 48.15 -31.15 -8.18
N LEU A 763 48.80 -31.10 -9.35
CA LEU A 763 49.72 -30.02 -9.74
C LEU A 763 49.04 -28.66 -9.83
N TYR A 764 47.73 -28.60 -10.12
CA TYR A 764 46.97 -27.36 -10.06
C TYR A 764 47.03 -26.77 -8.65
N VAL A 765 46.74 -27.59 -7.63
CA VAL A 765 46.72 -27.16 -6.21
C VAL A 765 48.11 -26.78 -5.73
N VAL A 766 49.15 -27.52 -6.16
CA VAL A 766 50.55 -27.15 -5.90
C VAL A 766 50.87 -25.79 -6.53
N GLY A 767 50.49 -25.58 -7.79
CA GLY A 767 50.73 -24.35 -8.55
C GLY A 767 50.07 -23.12 -7.92
N THR A 768 48.80 -23.20 -7.54
CA THR A 768 48.08 -22.08 -6.91
C THR A 768 48.61 -21.75 -5.52
N LEU A 769 48.93 -22.75 -4.70
CA LEU A 769 49.60 -22.55 -3.40
C LEU A 769 50.98 -21.91 -3.58
N ALA A 770 51.75 -22.34 -4.58
CA ALA A 770 53.06 -21.79 -4.88
C ALA A 770 52.97 -20.32 -5.35
N ILE A 771 52.00 -20.00 -6.23
CA ILE A 771 51.75 -18.63 -6.67
C ILE A 771 51.44 -17.73 -5.46
N MET A 772 50.50 -18.15 -4.59
CA MET A 772 50.19 -17.40 -3.36
C MET A 772 51.40 -17.24 -2.44
N LYS A 773 52.19 -18.30 -2.21
CA LYS A 773 53.43 -18.26 -1.40
C LYS A 773 54.51 -17.36 -2.00
N SER A 774 54.59 -17.27 -3.32
CA SER A 774 55.60 -16.47 -4.02
C SER A 774 55.36 -14.97 -3.89
N GLY A 775 54.09 -14.55 -3.75
CA GLY A 775 53.67 -13.14 -3.80
C GLY A 775 52.47 -12.90 -4.71
N GLY A 776 52.28 -13.74 -5.72
CA GLY A 776 51.32 -13.53 -6.79
C GLY A 776 49.90 -14.03 -6.48
N ALA A 777 49.00 -13.70 -7.40
CA ALA A 777 47.62 -14.18 -7.45
C ALA A 777 47.44 -15.11 -8.63
N PHE A 778 46.80 -16.27 -8.45
CA PHE A 778 46.61 -17.20 -9.56
C PHE A 778 45.38 -16.81 -10.41
N LEU A 779 45.48 -17.00 -11.73
CA LEU A 779 44.37 -16.89 -12.67
C LEU A 779 44.16 -18.25 -13.34
N PRO A 780 43.15 -19.04 -12.95
CA PRO A 780 42.89 -20.31 -13.61
C PRO A 780 42.31 -20.07 -15.00
N ILE A 781 42.82 -20.82 -15.96
CA ILE A 781 42.34 -20.81 -17.34
C ILE A 781 42.10 -22.26 -17.75
N ASP A 782 40.90 -22.53 -18.24
CA ASP A 782 40.51 -23.85 -18.72
C ASP A 782 41.17 -24.10 -20.08
N PRO A 783 41.94 -25.19 -20.26
CA PRO A 783 42.51 -25.53 -21.55
C PRO A 783 41.44 -25.74 -22.62
N GLU A 784 40.20 -26.13 -22.27
CA GLU A 784 39.12 -26.32 -23.24
C GLU A 784 38.55 -24.99 -23.80
N PHE A 785 38.99 -23.83 -23.31
CA PHE A 785 38.53 -22.55 -23.85
C PHE A 785 39.12 -22.27 -25.24
N PRO A 786 38.37 -21.57 -26.12
CA PRO A 786 38.91 -21.14 -27.41
C PRO A 786 40.20 -20.35 -27.25
N ILE A 787 41.18 -20.57 -28.13
CA ILE A 787 42.51 -19.97 -28.01
C ILE A 787 42.49 -18.44 -27.93
N ASP A 788 41.64 -17.77 -28.72
CA ASP A 788 41.48 -16.31 -28.68
C ASP A 788 41.04 -15.82 -27.29
N ARG A 789 40.20 -16.61 -26.60
CA ARG A 789 39.76 -16.30 -25.24
C ARG A 789 40.88 -16.48 -24.23
N ILE A 790 41.66 -17.56 -24.34
CA ILE A 790 42.83 -17.81 -23.50
C ILE A 790 43.83 -16.66 -23.63
N VAL A 791 44.20 -16.32 -24.87
CA VAL A 791 45.14 -15.23 -25.18
C VAL A 791 44.61 -13.88 -24.65
N TYR A 792 43.31 -13.61 -24.82
CA TYR A 792 42.68 -12.42 -24.27
C TYR A 792 42.81 -12.36 -22.74
N MET A 793 42.50 -13.44 -22.03
CA MET A 793 42.57 -13.49 -20.57
C MET A 793 43.99 -13.29 -20.04
N ILE A 794 44.99 -13.90 -20.69
CA ILE A 794 46.41 -13.73 -20.32
C ILE A 794 46.84 -12.28 -20.54
N ASN A 795 46.50 -11.68 -21.68
CA ASN A 795 46.83 -10.29 -21.98
C ASN A 795 46.20 -9.31 -20.98
N GLU A 796 44.92 -9.52 -20.62
CA GLU A 796 44.25 -8.70 -19.60
C GLU A 796 44.91 -8.80 -18.23
N SER A 797 45.51 -9.96 -17.90
CA SER A 797 46.26 -10.14 -16.64
C SER A 797 47.62 -9.43 -16.63
N SER A 798 48.08 -8.91 -17.77
CA SER A 798 49.42 -8.32 -17.97
C SER A 798 50.58 -9.25 -17.59
N SER A 799 50.35 -10.56 -17.50
CA SER A 799 51.39 -11.54 -17.21
C SER A 799 52.14 -11.95 -18.47
N LYS A 800 53.44 -12.18 -18.31
CA LYS A 800 54.28 -12.85 -19.33
C LYS A 800 54.58 -14.30 -18.97
N LEU A 801 54.54 -14.66 -17.69
CA LEU A 801 54.76 -16.02 -17.20
C LEU A 801 53.42 -16.74 -17.07
N VAL A 802 53.32 -17.93 -17.64
CA VAL A 802 52.14 -18.80 -17.60
C VAL A 802 52.58 -20.17 -17.10
N LEU A 803 51.94 -20.67 -16.04
CA LEU A 803 52.14 -22.03 -15.58
C LEU A 803 51.26 -22.98 -16.38
N THR A 804 51.83 -24.09 -16.86
CA THR A 804 51.13 -25.02 -17.74
C THR A 804 51.22 -26.46 -17.24
N TYR A 805 50.12 -27.18 -17.30
CA TYR A 805 50.06 -28.64 -17.25
C TYR A 805 48.91 -29.08 -18.17
N THR A 806 49.24 -29.30 -19.43
CA THR A 806 48.29 -29.76 -20.45
C THR A 806 49.04 -30.54 -21.51
N GLU A 807 48.39 -31.56 -22.07
CA GLU A 807 48.91 -32.34 -23.20
C GLU A 807 48.55 -31.72 -24.55
N ASP A 808 47.75 -30.63 -24.57
CA ASP A 808 47.35 -29.94 -25.80
C ASP A 808 48.51 -29.14 -26.43
N ILE A 809 49.13 -29.75 -27.42
CA ILE A 809 50.25 -29.18 -28.19
C ILE A 809 49.82 -27.92 -28.96
N GLU A 810 48.57 -27.84 -29.41
CA GLU A 810 48.07 -26.70 -30.19
C GLU A 810 48.00 -25.44 -29.31
N ILE A 811 47.48 -25.57 -28.09
CA ILE A 811 47.48 -24.48 -27.11
C ILE A 811 48.91 -24.03 -26.79
N LEU A 812 49.81 -24.98 -26.49
CA LEU A 812 51.20 -24.66 -26.14
C LEU A 812 51.93 -23.94 -27.29
N ASN A 813 51.71 -24.34 -28.54
CA ASN A 813 52.31 -23.70 -29.70
C ASN A 813 51.76 -22.28 -29.91
N ASN A 814 50.43 -22.11 -29.86
CA ASN A 814 49.79 -20.80 -30.01
C ASN A 814 50.27 -19.81 -28.94
N LEU A 815 50.42 -20.26 -27.69
CA LEU A 815 50.90 -19.39 -26.61
C LEU A 815 52.38 -19.00 -26.78
N LYS A 816 53.23 -19.90 -27.30
CA LYS A 816 54.62 -19.59 -27.66
C LYS A 816 54.68 -18.59 -28.81
N GLU A 817 53.82 -18.71 -29.82
CA GLU A 817 53.71 -17.75 -30.94
C GLU A 817 53.31 -16.34 -30.45
N ASN A 818 52.45 -16.28 -29.44
CA ASN A 818 52.07 -15.05 -28.74
C ASN A 818 53.14 -14.55 -27.74
N LYS A 819 54.33 -15.18 -27.70
CA LYS A 819 55.51 -14.79 -26.90
C LYS A 819 55.31 -14.85 -25.38
N PHE A 820 54.43 -15.72 -24.89
CA PHE A 820 54.33 -16.00 -23.46
C PHE A 820 55.45 -16.94 -23.01
N GLN A 821 56.00 -16.69 -21.82
CA GLN A 821 56.95 -17.58 -21.14
C GLN A 821 56.15 -18.70 -20.47
N LEU A 822 56.21 -19.90 -21.02
CA LEU A 822 55.53 -21.08 -20.49
C LEU A 822 56.44 -21.84 -19.54
N TYR A 823 55.93 -22.20 -18.37
CA TYR A 823 56.62 -23.08 -17.42
C TYR A 823 55.78 -24.32 -17.12
N SER A 824 56.31 -25.49 -17.51
CA SER A 824 55.63 -26.76 -17.30
C SER A 824 55.73 -27.22 -15.85
N LEU A 825 54.58 -27.45 -15.20
CA LEU A 825 54.52 -27.92 -13.82
C LEU A 825 55.03 -29.36 -13.67
N SER A 826 54.94 -30.19 -14.73
CA SER A 826 55.42 -31.58 -14.71
C SER A 826 56.94 -31.69 -14.80
N GLU A 827 57.61 -30.65 -15.31
CA GLU A 827 59.07 -30.60 -15.45
C GLU A 827 59.78 -30.00 -14.22
N HIS A 828 59.02 -29.49 -13.24
CA HIS A 828 59.58 -28.91 -12.03
C HIS A 828 60.14 -29.98 -11.08
N ASP A 829 61.36 -29.79 -10.60
CA ASP A 829 61.98 -30.66 -9.59
C ASP A 829 61.55 -30.26 -8.18
N PHE A 830 60.45 -30.86 -7.71
CA PHE A 830 59.85 -30.59 -6.41
C PHE A 830 60.70 -31.02 -5.20
N THR A 831 61.88 -31.64 -5.41
CA THR A 831 62.77 -32.06 -4.32
C THR A 831 63.73 -30.96 -3.87
N LYS A 832 63.83 -29.86 -4.63
CA LYS A 832 64.72 -28.73 -4.35
C LYS A 832 63.99 -27.62 -3.59
N ASN A 833 64.72 -26.83 -2.80
CA ASN A 833 64.19 -25.64 -2.12
C ASN A 833 62.85 -25.86 -1.37
N ILE A 834 62.66 -27.01 -0.74
CA ILE A 834 61.41 -27.39 -0.07
C ILE A 834 61.12 -26.62 1.23
N GLN A 835 62.12 -25.91 1.75
CA GLN A 835 62.01 -25.11 2.98
C GLN A 835 60.98 -23.98 2.85
N LYS A 836 60.34 -23.65 3.97
CA LYS A 836 59.40 -22.54 4.09
C LYS A 836 59.98 -21.24 3.50
N ILE A 837 59.20 -20.60 2.64
CA ILE A 837 59.50 -19.31 2.05
C ILE A 837 58.97 -18.16 2.92
N GLU A 838 59.71 -17.06 3.02
CA GLU A 838 59.28 -15.88 3.78
C GLU A 838 58.02 -15.26 3.15
N ASN A 839 57.01 -14.96 3.96
CA ASN A 839 55.78 -14.32 3.49
C ASN A 839 55.99 -12.82 3.26
N ILE A 840 55.85 -12.39 2.01
CA ILE A 840 55.89 -10.98 1.61
C ILE A 840 54.49 -10.36 1.45
N ASN A 841 53.44 -11.18 1.36
CA ASN A 841 52.07 -10.70 1.15
C ASN A 841 51.49 -10.05 2.40
N LYS A 842 50.67 -9.02 2.18
CA LYS A 842 49.67 -8.50 3.12
C LYS A 842 48.32 -9.15 2.83
N SER A 843 47.42 -9.18 3.82
CA SER A 843 46.08 -9.75 3.65
C SER A 843 45.26 -9.03 2.58
N SER A 844 45.54 -7.76 2.31
CA SER A 844 44.90 -6.95 1.27
C SER A 844 45.48 -7.17 -0.14
N ASP A 845 46.51 -8.00 -0.29
CA ASP A 845 47.06 -8.32 -1.61
C ASP A 845 46.17 -9.35 -2.31
N LEU A 846 46.23 -9.35 -3.65
CA LEU A 846 45.51 -10.30 -4.50
C LEU A 846 45.93 -11.73 -4.19
N SER A 847 44.93 -12.61 -4.10
CA SER A 847 45.08 -14.05 -3.91
C SER A 847 44.76 -14.82 -5.20
N TYR A 848 43.68 -14.42 -5.89
CA TYR A 848 43.31 -15.01 -7.17
C TYR A 848 42.46 -14.06 -8.02
N VAL A 849 42.36 -14.37 -9.31
CA VAL A 849 41.50 -13.68 -10.27
C VAL A 849 40.62 -14.69 -11.00
N MET A 850 39.30 -14.48 -11.06
CA MET A 850 38.36 -15.34 -11.78
C MET A 850 37.62 -14.54 -12.86
N PHE A 851 37.56 -15.06 -14.10
CA PHE A 851 36.85 -14.37 -15.18
C PHE A 851 35.37 -14.75 -15.21
N THR A 852 34.50 -13.74 -15.32
CA THR A 852 33.05 -13.92 -15.49
C THR A 852 32.61 -13.54 -16.90
N SER A 853 31.45 -14.04 -17.35
CA SER A 853 30.84 -13.60 -18.60
C SER A 853 30.40 -12.15 -18.48
N GLY A 854 31.03 -11.24 -19.24
CA GLY A 854 30.63 -9.84 -19.25
C GLY A 854 29.34 -9.63 -20.04
N THR A 855 28.44 -8.77 -19.53
CA THR A 855 27.24 -8.30 -20.26
C THR A 855 27.56 -7.67 -21.62
N THR A 856 28.81 -7.22 -21.80
CA THR A 856 29.36 -6.63 -23.02
C THR A 856 29.96 -7.67 -23.99
N GLY A 857 29.83 -8.98 -23.71
CA GLY A 857 30.37 -10.08 -24.53
C GLY A 857 31.85 -10.40 -24.31
N LYS A 858 32.65 -9.50 -23.73
CA LYS A 858 34.04 -9.74 -23.32
C LYS A 858 34.11 -10.17 -21.84
N PRO A 859 34.85 -11.23 -21.49
CA PRO A 859 34.90 -11.71 -20.12
C PRO A 859 35.71 -10.74 -19.23
N LYS A 860 35.37 -10.63 -17.94
CA LYS A 860 35.96 -9.66 -17.01
C LYS A 860 36.60 -10.37 -15.81
N GLY A 861 37.84 -10.03 -15.48
CA GLY A 861 38.56 -10.60 -14.33
C GLY A 861 38.12 -9.97 -13.01
N THR A 862 37.55 -10.77 -12.10
CA THR A 862 37.22 -10.38 -10.73
C THR A 862 38.42 -10.62 -9.84
N MET A 863 38.91 -9.57 -9.19
CA MET A 863 40.10 -9.60 -8.34
C MET A 863 39.71 -9.89 -6.89
N ILE A 864 40.26 -10.95 -6.31
CA ILE A 864 39.96 -11.38 -4.93
C ILE A 864 41.24 -11.34 -4.10
N THR A 865 41.17 -10.71 -2.93
CA THR A 865 42.29 -10.55 -1.99
C THR A 865 42.37 -11.72 -1.01
N HIS A 866 43.51 -11.85 -0.32
CA HIS A 866 43.69 -12.91 0.67
C HIS A 866 42.72 -12.80 1.85
N ASP A 867 42.36 -11.59 2.28
CA ASP A 867 41.36 -11.36 3.32
C ASP A 867 39.97 -11.87 2.93
N ASN A 868 39.56 -11.71 1.67
CA ASN A 868 38.32 -12.29 1.15
C ASN A 868 38.39 -13.82 1.18
N MET A 869 39.48 -14.40 0.67
CA MET A 869 39.64 -15.85 0.59
C MET A 869 39.67 -16.51 1.96
N ILE A 870 40.45 -15.98 2.90
CA ILE A 870 40.51 -16.52 4.27
C ILE A 870 39.17 -16.33 5.00
N THR A 871 38.49 -15.20 4.76
CA THR A 871 37.18 -14.94 5.37
C THR A 871 36.17 -15.97 4.90
N HIS A 872 36.10 -16.23 3.59
CA HIS A 872 35.26 -17.29 3.02
C HIS A 872 35.60 -18.65 3.63
N CYS A 873 36.88 -19.03 3.64
CA CYS A 873 37.29 -20.38 4.00
C CYS A 873 37.21 -20.69 5.50
N LYS A 874 37.40 -19.71 6.39
CA LYS A 874 37.40 -19.95 7.85
C LYS A 874 36.13 -19.52 8.56
N TYR A 875 35.43 -18.51 8.05
CA TYR A 875 34.48 -17.77 8.88
C TYR A 875 33.13 -17.50 8.24
N ALA A 876 33.05 -17.21 6.94
CA ALA A 876 31.78 -16.95 6.26
C ALA A 876 30.85 -18.16 6.28
N GLN A 877 31.42 -19.37 6.37
CA GLN A 877 30.69 -20.63 6.47
C GLN A 877 30.37 -21.00 7.94
N THR A 878 30.25 -20.03 8.83
CA THR A 878 29.99 -20.28 10.26
C THR A 878 28.89 -19.35 10.79
N ILE A 879 28.18 -19.81 11.82
CA ILE A 879 27.27 -18.99 12.64
C ILE A 879 28.13 -18.25 13.66
N ASN A 880 28.18 -16.91 13.54
CA ASN A 880 28.96 -16.01 14.40
C ASN A 880 30.42 -16.45 14.57
N GLY A 881 31.09 -16.90 13.50
CA GLY A 881 32.51 -17.28 13.53
C GLY A 881 32.84 -18.57 14.28
N ASN A 882 31.87 -19.21 14.94
CA ASN A 882 32.12 -20.23 15.96
C ASN A 882 31.60 -21.62 15.58
N THR A 883 30.43 -21.70 14.93
CA THR A 883 29.79 -22.97 14.59
C THR A 883 29.75 -23.14 13.09
N ASP A 884 30.39 -24.17 12.55
CA ASP A 884 30.39 -24.41 11.11
C ASP A 884 28.98 -24.75 10.59
N LEU A 885 28.56 -24.13 9.49
CA LEU A 885 27.23 -24.31 8.90
C LEU A 885 26.98 -25.74 8.43
N TYR A 886 28.05 -26.45 8.08
CA TYR A 886 27.97 -27.79 7.51
C TYR A 886 28.30 -28.90 8.52
N GLY A 887 28.54 -28.53 9.78
CA GLY A 887 28.96 -29.43 10.86
C GLY A 887 30.48 -29.51 11.01
N ASN A 888 30.93 -29.97 12.18
CA ASN A 888 32.34 -29.98 12.55
C ASN A 888 33.10 -31.24 12.08
N ASP A 889 32.38 -32.27 11.62
CA ASP A 889 32.94 -33.59 11.30
C ASP A 889 33.20 -33.78 9.79
N ILE A 890 33.54 -32.71 9.08
CA ILE A 890 33.90 -32.77 7.66
C ILE A 890 35.39 -33.05 7.53
N ASP A 891 35.77 -34.31 7.52
CA ASP A 891 37.16 -34.75 7.38
C ASP A 891 37.53 -35.14 5.93
N CYS A 892 36.54 -35.33 5.06
CA CYS A 892 36.74 -35.67 3.64
C CYS A 892 35.74 -34.97 2.71
N ILE A 893 36.27 -34.27 1.70
CA ILE A 893 35.51 -33.51 0.69
C ILE A 893 35.89 -34.00 -0.71
N ILE A 894 34.94 -34.04 -1.65
CA ILE A 894 35.22 -34.34 -3.06
C ILE A 894 35.19 -33.07 -3.92
N SER A 895 36.19 -32.89 -4.78
CA SER A 895 36.29 -31.76 -5.71
C SER A 895 35.89 -32.17 -7.12
N ILE A 896 34.75 -31.64 -7.57
CA ILE A 896 34.16 -31.89 -8.89
C ILE A 896 33.92 -30.60 -9.69
N SER A 897 34.18 -29.44 -9.10
CA SER A 897 34.02 -28.13 -9.75
C SER A 897 35.16 -27.87 -10.75
N LYS A 898 34.85 -27.25 -11.89
CA LYS A 898 35.89 -26.72 -12.78
C LYS A 898 36.71 -25.65 -12.04
N PHE A 899 38.02 -25.64 -12.25
CA PHE A 899 38.95 -24.72 -11.58
C PHE A 899 38.75 -23.25 -11.95
N THR A 900 38.08 -22.99 -13.08
CA THR A 900 37.71 -21.64 -13.53
C THR A 900 36.45 -21.10 -12.87
N PHE A 901 35.84 -21.88 -11.98
CA PHE A 901 34.65 -21.47 -11.22
C PHE A 901 35.02 -21.28 -9.74
N ASP A 902 34.46 -20.27 -9.11
CA ASP A 902 34.72 -19.91 -7.71
C ASP A 902 34.29 -21.00 -6.72
N MET A 903 33.33 -21.86 -7.07
CA MET A 903 32.97 -23.06 -6.29
C MET A 903 34.17 -23.99 -6.04
N SER A 904 35.16 -24.02 -6.94
CA SER A 904 36.41 -24.78 -6.71
C SER A 904 37.21 -24.29 -5.50
N ILE A 905 37.01 -23.03 -5.09
CA ILE A 905 37.61 -22.50 -3.87
C ILE A 905 37.05 -23.22 -2.64
N SER A 906 35.75 -23.51 -2.65
CA SER A 906 35.07 -24.23 -1.57
C SER A 906 35.38 -25.73 -1.60
N ASP A 907 35.58 -26.33 -2.78
CA ASP A 907 35.95 -27.75 -2.90
C ASP A 907 37.36 -28.04 -2.34
N ILE A 908 38.30 -27.12 -2.58
CA ILE A 908 39.73 -27.37 -2.35
C ILE A 908 40.23 -26.58 -1.15
N TYR A 909 40.15 -25.26 -1.19
CA TYR A 909 40.85 -24.40 -0.23
C TYR A 909 40.11 -24.28 1.11
N TYR A 910 38.78 -24.26 1.09
CA TYR A 910 37.99 -24.38 2.31
C TYR A 910 38.32 -25.69 3.05
N ALA A 911 38.33 -26.82 2.33
CA ALA A 911 38.68 -28.13 2.87
C ALA A 911 40.08 -28.15 3.50
N LEU A 912 41.08 -27.63 2.78
CA LEU A 912 42.46 -27.65 3.24
C LEU A 912 42.65 -26.84 4.54
N LEU A 913 41.95 -25.72 4.72
CA LEU A 913 42.01 -24.94 5.97
C LEU A 913 41.21 -25.54 7.14
N ARG A 914 40.37 -26.53 6.89
CA ARG A 914 39.69 -27.33 7.90
C ARG A 914 40.43 -28.62 8.26
N ASN A 915 41.67 -28.76 7.78
CA ASN A 915 42.46 -29.96 7.96
C ASN A 915 41.80 -31.19 7.28
N SER A 916 40.93 -31.00 6.29
CA SER A 916 40.16 -32.07 5.63
C SER A 916 40.92 -32.62 4.42
N LYS A 917 40.69 -33.91 4.12
CA LYS A 917 41.21 -34.58 2.92
C LYS A 917 40.36 -34.25 1.70
N VAL A 918 40.97 -33.80 0.61
CA VAL A 918 40.29 -33.51 -0.66
C VAL A 918 40.50 -34.64 -1.66
N ILE A 919 39.41 -35.26 -2.11
CA ILE A 919 39.40 -36.21 -3.22
C ILE A 919 39.24 -35.41 -4.51
N LEU A 920 40.32 -35.25 -5.26
CA LEU A 920 40.32 -34.49 -6.51
C LEU A 920 39.97 -35.42 -7.68
N CYS A 921 38.78 -35.26 -8.26
CA CYS A 921 38.39 -36.05 -9.43
C CYS A 921 39.23 -35.67 -10.66
N ASN A 922 39.56 -36.66 -11.50
CA ASN A 922 40.19 -36.44 -12.81
C ASN A 922 39.17 -36.01 -13.89
N GLU A 923 39.65 -35.80 -15.13
CA GLU A 923 38.82 -35.34 -16.26
C GLU A 923 37.70 -36.30 -16.66
N HIS A 924 37.84 -37.60 -16.38
CA HIS A 924 36.80 -38.59 -16.66
C HIS A 924 35.77 -38.67 -15.52
N GLU A 925 36.24 -38.57 -14.28
CA GLU A 925 35.42 -38.73 -13.08
C GLU A 925 34.58 -37.50 -12.79
N TYR A 926 35.11 -36.29 -12.98
CA TYR A 926 34.52 -35.09 -12.38
C TYR A 926 33.09 -34.83 -12.83
N ASN A 927 32.68 -35.35 -14.00
CA ASN A 927 31.33 -35.20 -14.56
C ASN A 927 30.55 -36.52 -14.72
N ASP A 928 31.10 -37.64 -14.26
CA ASP A 928 30.42 -38.94 -14.27
C ASP A 928 29.85 -39.25 -12.88
N PRO A 929 28.51 -39.22 -12.69
CA PRO A 929 27.89 -39.51 -11.41
C PRO A 929 28.18 -40.92 -10.88
N ILE A 930 28.38 -41.92 -11.74
CA ILE A 930 28.66 -43.30 -11.32
C ILE A 930 30.08 -43.39 -10.76
N GLU A 931 31.06 -42.80 -11.44
CA GLU A 931 32.44 -42.77 -10.94
C GLU A 931 32.56 -41.94 -9.65
N ILE A 932 31.87 -40.80 -9.58
CA ILE A 932 31.75 -40.00 -8.35
C ILE A 932 31.17 -40.85 -7.20
N SER A 933 30.15 -41.67 -7.47
CA SER A 933 29.54 -42.55 -6.45
C SER A 933 30.56 -43.52 -5.86
N LYS A 934 31.40 -44.14 -6.71
CA LYS A 934 32.45 -45.06 -6.28
C LYS A 934 33.50 -44.34 -5.41
N LEU A 935 33.84 -43.10 -5.75
CA LEU A 935 34.78 -42.30 -4.96
C LEU A 935 34.19 -41.89 -3.61
N ILE A 936 32.90 -41.53 -3.56
CA ILE A 936 32.18 -41.21 -2.32
C ILE A 936 32.24 -42.41 -1.37
N GLU A 937 31.90 -43.60 -1.85
CA GLU A 937 31.93 -44.83 -1.04
C GLU A 937 33.36 -45.23 -0.63
N LYS A 938 34.31 -45.21 -1.57
CA LYS A 938 35.71 -45.61 -1.33
C LYS A 938 36.39 -44.76 -0.26
N TYR A 939 36.16 -43.45 -0.28
CA TYR A 939 36.85 -42.51 0.60
C TYR A 939 35.99 -41.99 1.74
N ASN A 940 34.75 -42.45 1.86
CA ASN A 940 33.78 -42.02 2.88
C ASN A 940 33.61 -40.49 2.87
N VAL A 941 33.35 -39.93 1.68
CA VAL A 941 33.23 -38.48 1.46
C VAL A 941 32.04 -37.93 2.25
N LYS A 942 32.27 -36.87 3.03
CA LYS A 942 31.25 -36.23 3.89
C LYS A 942 30.70 -34.93 3.31
N PHE A 943 31.32 -34.41 2.26
CA PHE A 943 30.92 -33.12 1.70
C PHE A 943 31.13 -33.04 0.18
N ILE A 944 30.15 -32.46 -0.52
CA ILE A 944 30.16 -32.23 -1.97
C ILE A 944 29.48 -30.88 -2.28
N TYR A 945 30.15 -29.99 -3.02
CA TYR A 945 29.49 -28.82 -3.63
C TYR A 945 29.05 -29.13 -5.05
N CYS A 946 27.82 -28.74 -5.41
CA CYS A 946 27.26 -29.00 -6.72
C CYS A 946 26.25 -27.93 -7.12
N VAL A 947 26.14 -27.63 -8.42
CA VAL A 947 25.10 -26.74 -8.93
C VAL A 947 23.75 -27.47 -8.98
N PRO A 948 22.61 -26.78 -8.77
CA PRO A 948 21.29 -27.43 -8.68
C PRO A 948 20.91 -28.28 -9.90
N SER A 949 21.25 -27.82 -11.11
CA SER A 949 20.97 -28.56 -12.35
C SER A 949 21.71 -29.88 -12.43
N ARG A 950 23.01 -29.88 -12.10
CA ARG A 950 23.86 -31.06 -12.06
C ARG A 950 23.38 -32.03 -10.98
N PHE A 951 23.10 -31.52 -9.78
CA PHE A 951 22.63 -32.33 -8.67
C PHE A 951 21.28 -33.00 -8.99
N LYS A 952 20.33 -32.25 -9.58
CA LYS A 952 19.04 -32.80 -10.02
C LYS A 952 19.20 -33.94 -11.04
N ASN A 953 20.12 -33.79 -11.99
CA ASN A 953 20.40 -34.83 -12.98
C ASN A 953 21.04 -36.06 -12.33
N TYR A 954 21.96 -35.87 -11.38
CA TYR A 954 22.64 -36.98 -10.71
C TYR A 954 21.72 -37.74 -9.76
N LEU A 955 20.81 -37.06 -9.07
CA LEU A 955 19.80 -37.69 -8.20
C LEU A 955 18.83 -38.62 -8.97
N ALA A 956 18.71 -38.49 -10.29
CA ALA A 956 17.91 -39.41 -11.09
C ALA A 956 18.57 -40.80 -11.25
N LEU A 957 19.85 -40.92 -10.91
CA LEU A 957 20.61 -42.17 -10.97
C LEU A 957 20.65 -42.83 -9.60
N ASN A 958 20.20 -44.08 -9.53
CA ASN A 958 20.04 -44.81 -8.28
C ASN A 958 21.38 -45.07 -7.58
N GLU A 959 22.45 -45.25 -8.34
CA GLU A 959 23.82 -45.46 -7.86
C GLU A 959 24.29 -44.25 -7.04
N PHE A 960 24.20 -43.05 -7.64
CA PHE A 960 24.56 -41.81 -6.97
C PHE A 960 23.67 -41.51 -5.77
N LEU A 961 22.35 -41.73 -5.90
CA LEU A 961 21.44 -41.56 -4.78
C LEU A 961 21.77 -42.49 -3.60
N LYS A 962 22.23 -43.71 -3.86
CA LYS A 962 22.64 -44.65 -2.81
C LYS A 962 23.95 -44.24 -2.15
N SER A 963 24.93 -43.75 -2.91
CA SER A 963 26.22 -43.33 -2.35
C SER A 963 26.08 -42.16 -1.37
N LEU A 964 25.04 -41.32 -1.50
CA LEU A 964 24.77 -40.22 -0.57
C LEU A 964 24.24 -40.65 0.82
N LYS A 965 23.91 -41.94 1.02
CA LYS A 965 23.43 -42.45 2.32
C LYS A 965 24.57 -42.81 3.29
N HIS A 966 25.79 -42.88 2.79
CA HIS A 966 27.03 -43.15 3.53
C HIS A 966 27.77 -41.85 3.78
#